data_AF-A0A349HX72-F1
#
_entry.id   AF-A0A349HX72-F1
#
_cell.length_a   1.000
_cell.length_b   1.000
_cell.length_c   1.000
_cell.angle_alpha   90.00
_cell.angle_beta   90.00
_cell.angle_gamma   90.00
#
_symmetry.space_group_name_H-M   'P 1'
#
loop_
_entity.id
_entity.type
_entity.pdbx_description
1 polymer ?
#
loop_
_entity_poly.entity_id
_entity_poly.type
_entity_poly.pdbx_seq_one_letter_code
_entity_poly.pdbx_strand_id
1 'polypeptide(L)'
;MKKLIIFLLGAFILCPPFSYGSESNAIKTYPVKGIFLSNGATSDEFKNFYENKTTKDMFIAKFIKEYKNNFVNSIDEINDLNKYKTLVSYISIPRVSKYVDKKPNGDIIYLPLTMSLSFVNIITGETIYSNSKTIYGATSNDDFQTISNIYTENYNKAIDGLIIESKEKFHPFEIPVKVIDNYKNLFILNKGTESGIAEDDELFDENSNQLSIIYSTTGYSIGKNEFGYDIAPNTTFIKQSNNGGVNQIKKPKVLLINDVANESIYDLLSTSLGEDSKINLVTVNPTFNTMRSTVFKLNNLTSVEMEQLQRNLPDYFLYFTFTKPIKTSITLNRAGLKNEYFQMMACGTIFDKSGKIVFSQCTDETSDGRASDSQYGASDTDRVEILSKNLIGKLSEKINEQINFKDFEFKIKEVNKDEITLEDKSENLREGNAITLYKKIKTNNSEYLIPMYKYNVIEVSKGLAKCQFDFPYLDNADKPSKSNIAKSTIIVSPNGSNFYQISTENMAIDGNEIEIRNLDKFILPIIGSGFKKPLALDNTIISNKVSMINNSAMFKKELKIPKNNSNLTIRPVYKISLKKHKVKGFTQTNTYAIYARVETYNNGIKLAQKALSQDVTITLPLKNYENLLNYELQKAIYPLMQTIVTTFK
;
A
#
# COMPACT_ATOMS: atom_id res chain seq x y z
N MET A 1 -33.75 -48.34 24.63
CA MET A 1 -33.68 -47.24 25.62
C MET A 1 -32.27 -47.16 26.19
N LYS A 2 -31.67 -45.97 26.13
CA LYS A 2 -30.42 -45.52 26.78
C LYS A 2 -29.14 -46.36 26.56
N LYS A 3 -28.32 -45.94 25.59
CA LYS A 3 -26.86 -45.94 25.73
C LYS A 3 -26.35 -44.53 25.45
N LEU A 4 -25.98 -43.86 26.54
CA LEU A 4 -25.38 -42.54 26.59
C LEU A 4 -23.90 -42.70 26.26
N ILE A 5 -23.43 -42.07 25.19
CA ILE A 5 -22.02 -41.96 24.83
C ILE A 5 -21.44 -40.82 25.67
N ILE A 6 -20.53 -41.16 26.59
CA ILE A 6 -19.71 -40.22 27.33
C ILE A 6 -18.60 -39.75 26.38
N PHE A 7 -18.71 -38.52 25.90
CA PHE A 7 -17.59 -37.81 25.26
C PHE A 7 -16.68 -37.26 26.36
N LEU A 8 -15.40 -37.64 26.31
CA LEU A 8 -14.33 -37.04 27.11
C LEU A 8 -14.28 -35.53 26.82
N LEU A 9 -14.50 -34.72 27.86
CA LEU A 9 -14.09 -33.31 27.87
C LEU A 9 -12.56 -33.28 27.88
N GLY A 10 -11.96 -33.01 26.72
CA GLY A 10 -10.58 -32.55 26.63
C GLY A 10 -10.48 -31.17 27.26
N ALA A 11 -9.62 -31.04 28.27
CA ALA A 11 -9.31 -29.78 28.94
C ALA A 11 -8.79 -28.76 27.91
N PHE A 12 -9.63 -27.79 27.57
CA PHE A 12 -9.17 -26.53 27.01
C PHE A 12 -8.33 -25.85 28.08
N ILE A 13 -7.00 -25.86 27.90
CA ILE A 13 -6.11 -24.91 28.56
C ILE A 13 -6.49 -23.54 27.98
N LEU A 14 -7.44 -22.88 28.62
CA LEU A 14 -7.71 -21.47 28.42
C LEU A 14 -6.43 -20.73 28.84
N CYS A 15 -5.67 -20.25 27.86
CA CYS A 15 -4.69 -19.21 28.13
C CYS A 15 -5.42 -18.08 28.88
N PRO A 16 -4.97 -17.68 30.07
CA PRO A 16 -5.57 -16.53 30.73
C PRO A 16 -5.41 -15.31 29.82
N PRO A 17 -6.41 -14.42 29.75
CA PRO A 17 -6.23 -13.12 29.12
C PRO A 17 -5.05 -12.45 29.81
N PHE A 18 -4.07 -12.00 29.02
CA PHE A 18 -2.91 -11.25 29.51
C PHE A 18 -3.41 -10.11 30.40
N SER A 19 -3.21 -10.21 31.72
CA SER A 19 -3.46 -9.10 32.63
C SER A 19 -2.31 -8.12 32.47
N TYR A 20 -2.51 -7.06 31.70
CA TYR A 20 -1.58 -5.94 31.67
C TYR A 20 -1.60 -5.24 33.02
N GLY A 21 -0.45 -5.24 33.70
CA GLY A 21 -0.26 -4.60 34.99
C GLY A 21 -0.64 -3.12 34.93
N SER A 22 -1.55 -2.72 35.81
CA SER A 22 -2.01 -1.36 36.01
C SER A 22 -0.96 -0.56 36.77
N GLU A 23 0.06 -0.07 36.07
CA GLU A 23 0.89 1.07 36.49
C GLU A 23 1.76 1.47 35.28
N SER A 24 1.24 2.34 34.40
CA SER A 24 2.05 2.94 33.35
C SER A 24 1.70 4.40 33.15
N ASN A 25 2.71 5.25 33.01
CA ASN A 25 2.60 6.56 32.41
C ASN A 25 1.79 6.44 31.11
N ALA A 26 0.51 6.84 31.13
CA ALA A 26 -0.38 6.57 30.02
C ALA A 26 0.10 7.32 28.76
N ILE A 27 0.11 6.63 27.60
CA ILE A 27 0.41 7.24 26.31
C ILE A 27 -0.42 8.51 26.14
N LYS A 28 0.26 9.63 25.94
CA LYS A 28 -0.37 10.93 25.76
C LYS A 28 -0.77 11.09 24.31
N THR A 29 -1.82 11.88 24.07
CA THR A 29 -2.22 12.24 22.72
C THR A 29 -2.29 13.74 22.55
N TYR A 30 -1.85 14.25 21.40
CA TYR A 30 -1.91 15.67 21.06
C TYR A 30 -2.84 15.87 19.87
N PRO A 31 -4.04 16.43 20.06
CA PRO A 31 -4.91 16.77 18.95
C PRO A 31 -4.38 18.03 18.26
N VAL A 32 -3.97 17.91 17.00
CA VAL A 32 -3.43 19.03 16.23
C VAL A 32 -4.49 20.11 16.06
N LYS A 33 -4.13 21.36 16.33
CA LYS A 33 -4.98 22.53 16.11
C LYS A 33 -5.02 22.89 14.62
N GLY A 34 -5.46 21.95 13.79
CA GLY A 34 -5.48 22.05 12.34
C GLY A 34 -6.31 20.94 11.71
N ILE A 35 -6.96 21.28 10.59
CA ILE A 35 -7.68 20.35 9.72
C ILE A 35 -6.94 20.35 8.39
N PHE A 36 -6.66 19.19 7.81
CA PHE A 36 -5.80 19.08 6.64
C PHE A 36 -6.60 18.63 5.42
N LEU A 37 -6.89 19.59 4.53
CA LEU A 37 -7.59 19.34 3.28
C LEU A 37 -6.59 18.81 2.24
N SER A 38 -6.90 17.68 1.60
CA SER A 38 -6.10 17.18 0.49
C SER A 38 -6.49 17.85 -0.83
N ASN A 39 -5.67 17.72 -1.86
CA ASN A 39 -6.02 18.16 -3.21
C ASN A 39 -7.19 17.38 -3.83
N GLY A 40 -7.59 16.25 -3.21
CA GLY A 40 -8.77 15.46 -3.57
C GLY A 40 -10.11 16.11 -3.20
N ALA A 41 -10.11 17.22 -2.47
CA ALA A 41 -11.32 18.03 -2.32
C ALA A 41 -11.65 18.75 -3.62
N THR A 42 -12.85 18.56 -4.15
CA THR A 42 -13.28 19.07 -5.46
C THR A 42 -14.46 20.04 -5.39
N SER A 43 -15.16 20.17 -4.25
CA SER A 43 -16.21 21.19 -4.08
C SER A 43 -15.59 22.57 -3.79
N ASP A 44 -15.76 23.50 -4.72
CA ASP A 44 -15.32 24.89 -4.57
C ASP A 44 -16.09 25.61 -3.46
N GLU A 45 -17.38 25.29 -3.27
CA GLU A 45 -18.17 25.85 -2.18
C GLU A 45 -17.58 25.50 -0.83
N PHE A 46 -17.22 24.23 -0.63
CA PHE A 46 -16.55 23.82 0.61
C PHE A 46 -15.19 24.47 0.75
N LYS A 47 -14.37 24.55 -0.31
CA LYS A 47 -13.05 25.19 -0.25
C LYS A 47 -13.16 26.65 0.15
N ASN A 48 -14.01 27.42 -0.53
CA ASN A 48 -14.24 28.83 -0.24
C ASN A 48 -14.77 29.04 1.18
N PHE A 49 -15.69 28.18 1.61
CA PHE A 49 -16.24 28.18 2.97
C PHE A 49 -15.19 27.82 4.03
N TYR A 50 -14.33 26.85 3.76
CA TYR A 50 -13.27 26.37 4.65
C TYR A 50 -12.08 27.33 4.74
N GLU A 51 -11.77 28.04 3.64
CA GLU A 51 -10.73 29.09 3.62
C GLU A 51 -11.10 30.30 4.50
N ASN A 52 -12.39 30.48 4.81
CA ASN A 52 -12.82 31.45 5.80
C ASN A 52 -12.27 31.10 7.20
N LYS A 53 -11.49 32.02 7.77
CA LYS A 53 -10.86 31.85 9.09
C LYS A 53 -11.88 31.48 10.19
N THR A 54 -13.04 32.12 10.23
CA THR A 54 -14.07 31.86 11.25
C THR A 54 -14.58 30.43 11.17
N THR A 55 -14.86 29.94 9.95
CA THR A 55 -15.28 28.56 9.73
C THR A 55 -14.21 27.57 10.14
N LYS A 56 -12.96 27.82 9.73
CA LYS A 56 -11.82 26.96 10.07
C LYS A 56 -11.60 26.88 11.57
N ASP A 57 -11.66 28.02 12.26
CA ASP A 57 -11.53 28.11 13.71
C ASP A 57 -12.68 27.37 14.41
N MET A 58 -13.91 27.46 13.88
CA MET A 58 -15.06 26.69 14.38
C MET A 58 -14.86 25.17 14.23
N PHE A 59 -14.40 24.70 13.07
CA PHE A 59 -14.14 23.29 12.82
C PHE A 59 -13.02 22.74 13.71
N ILE A 60 -11.94 23.50 13.87
CA ILE A 60 -10.84 23.16 14.80
C ILE A 60 -11.38 23.12 16.23
N ALA A 61 -12.14 24.14 16.68
CA ALA A 61 -12.69 24.19 18.02
C ALA A 61 -13.62 23.01 18.32
N LYS A 62 -14.48 22.62 17.37
CA LYS A 62 -15.33 21.43 17.48
C LYS A 62 -14.49 20.16 17.61
N PHE A 63 -13.49 19.96 16.75
CA PHE A 63 -12.61 18.79 16.83
C PHE A 63 -11.89 18.72 18.19
N ILE A 64 -11.22 19.80 18.61
CA ILE A 64 -10.49 19.83 19.88
C ILE A 64 -11.42 19.58 21.07
N LYS A 65 -12.63 20.18 21.07
CA LYS A 65 -13.62 19.99 22.13
C LYS A 65 -14.06 18.52 22.23
N GLU A 66 -14.52 17.93 21.12
CA GLU A 66 -14.99 16.53 21.14
C GLU A 66 -13.87 15.55 21.45
N TYR A 67 -12.67 15.83 20.95
CA TYR A 67 -11.49 15.03 21.23
C TYR A 67 -11.17 15.01 22.72
N LYS A 68 -11.03 16.18 23.35
CA LYS A 68 -10.71 16.26 24.79
C LYS A 68 -11.77 15.64 25.69
N ASN A 69 -13.05 15.71 25.29
CA ASN A 69 -14.14 15.05 26.03
C ASN A 69 -14.04 13.52 26.01
N ASN A 70 -13.37 12.95 25.01
CA ASN A 70 -13.34 11.50 24.78
C ASN A 70 -11.96 10.87 25.06
N PHE A 71 -10.88 11.63 24.95
CA PHE A 71 -9.51 11.18 25.19
C PHE A 71 -8.91 11.91 26.41
N VAL A 72 -9.06 11.29 27.58
CA VAL A 72 -8.69 11.87 28.88
C VAL A 72 -7.17 12.16 29.00
N ASN A 73 -6.33 11.39 28.32
CA ASN A 73 -4.86 11.57 28.31
C ASN A 73 -4.38 12.53 27.20
N SER A 74 -5.23 13.45 26.77
CA SER A 74 -4.86 14.47 25.79
C SER A 74 -4.01 15.60 26.41
N ILE A 75 -3.07 16.15 25.65
CA ILE A 75 -2.22 17.27 26.05
C ILE A 75 -2.34 18.44 25.09
N ASP A 76 -1.96 19.64 25.57
CA ASP A 76 -2.09 20.90 24.84
C ASP A 76 -0.82 21.37 24.12
N GLU A 77 0.33 20.78 24.45
CA GLU A 77 1.64 21.16 23.93
C GLU A 77 2.58 19.94 23.88
N ILE A 78 3.40 19.89 22.83
CA ILE A 78 4.51 18.95 22.68
C ILE A 78 5.82 19.69 22.94
N ASN A 79 6.71 19.09 23.71
CA ASN A 79 8.05 19.63 23.97
C ASN A 79 9.07 18.48 24.06
N ASP A 80 10.34 18.83 24.28
CA ASP A 80 11.44 17.85 24.34
C ASP A 80 11.24 16.76 25.39
N LEU A 81 10.53 17.06 26.48
CA LEU A 81 10.29 16.12 27.58
C LEU A 81 9.19 15.10 27.26
N ASN A 82 8.26 15.43 26.36
CA ASN A 82 7.07 14.60 26.14
C ASN A 82 6.89 14.09 24.70
N LYS A 83 7.66 14.62 23.72
CA LYS A 83 7.48 14.31 22.29
C LYS A 83 7.60 12.83 21.96
N TYR A 84 8.48 12.10 22.65
CA TYR A 84 8.69 10.66 22.45
C TYR A 84 7.62 9.78 23.09
N LYS A 85 6.78 10.36 23.98
CA LYS A 85 5.68 9.67 24.68
C LYS A 85 4.30 10.18 24.24
N THR A 86 4.25 10.94 23.14
CA THR A 86 3.02 11.59 22.67
C THR A 86 2.70 11.18 21.23
N LEU A 87 1.49 10.66 21.03
CA LEU A 87 0.94 10.42 19.70
C LEU A 87 0.19 11.65 19.20
N VAL A 88 0.52 12.11 18.01
CA VAL A 88 -0.16 13.21 17.34
C VAL A 88 -1.43 12.71 16.69
N SER A 89 -2.55 13.35 17.01
CA SER A 89 -3.87 13.03 16.47
C SER A 89 -4.33 14.14 15.55
N TYR A 90 -4.64 13.84 14.29
CA TYR A 90 -5.02 14.86 13.31
C TYR A 90 -6.16 14.42 12.42
N ILE A 91 -6.90 15.40 11.93
CA ILE A 91 -7.99 15.21 10.97
C ILE A 91 -7.50 15.52 9.57
N SER A 92 -7.66 14.55 8.66
CA SER A 92 -7.54 14.79 7.22
C SER A 92 -8.91 14.74 6.55
N ILE A 93 -9.09 15.57 5.52
CA ILE A 93 -10.27 15.55 4.66
C ILE A 93 -9.82 15.16 3.25
N PRO A 94 -9.77 13.86 2.94
CA PRO A 94 -9.34 13.39 1.62
C PRO A 94 -10.33 13.69 0.51
N ARG A 95 -11.62 13.82 0.83
CA ARG A 95 -12.68 13.99 -0.15
C ARG A 95 -13.74 14.93 0.36
N VAL A 96 -14.00 15.95 -0.44
CA VAL A 96 -15.23 16.75 -0.37
C VAL A 96 -15.67 17.01 -1.79
N SER A 97 -16.88 16.62 -2.13
CA SER A 97 -17.36 16.70 -3.50
C SER A 97 -18.82 17.10 -3.54
N LYS A 98 -19.21 17.80 -4.61
CA LYS A 98 -20.58 18.16 -4.89
C LYS A 98 -21.03 17.45 -6.16
N TYR A 99 -22.05 16.63 -6.03
CA TYR A 99 -22.60 15.81 -7.10
C TYR A 99 -24.01 16.26 -7.39
N VAL A 100 -24.31 16.68 -8.61
CA VAL A 100 -25.67 17.05 -8.99
C VAL A 100 -26.27 15.90 -9.79
N ASP A 101 -27.22 15.20 -9.17
CA ASP A 101 -28.06 14.20 -9.82
C ASP A 101 -29.35 14.87 -10.28
N LYS A 102 -29.36 15.31 -11.53
CA LYS A 102 -30.51 16.05 -12.06
C LYS A 102 -31.71 15.12 -12.23
N LYS A 103 -32.92 15.52 -11.80
CA LYS A 103 -34.14 14.66 -11.94
C LYS A 103 -35.33 15.44 -12.48
N PRO A 104 -36.31 14.78 -13.14
CA PRO A 104 -37.51 15.44 -13.67
C PRO A 104 -38.31 16.24 -12.65
N ASN A 105 -38.23 15.86 -11.37
CA ASN A 105 -38.98 16.48 -10.27
C ASN A 105 -38.10 17.42 -9.41
N GLY A 106 -36.95 17.85 -9.94
CA GLY A 106 -35.96 18.67 -9.22
C GLY A 106 -34.65 17.94 -8.99
N ASP A 107 -33.55 18.66 -9.11
CA ASP A 107 -32.20 18.12 -8.95
C ASP A 107 -31.97 17.67 -7.51
N ILE A 108 -31.19 16.62 -7.33
CA ILE A 108 -30.68 16.21 -6.02
C ILE A 108 -29.17 16.38 -6.03
N ILE A 109 -28.69 17.25 -5.15
CA ILE A 109 -27.28 17.52 -4.94
C ILE A 109 -26.81 16.65 -3.79
N TYR A 110 -25.94 15.68 -4.06
CA TYR A 110 -25.23 14.92 -3.04
C TYR A 110 -23.93 15.60 -2.66
N LEU A 111 -23.65 15.67 -1.36
CA LEU A 111 -22.53 16.39 -0.78
C LEU A 111 -21.73 15.42 0.10
N PRO A 112 -21.04 14.41 -0.45
CA PRO A 112 -20.19 13.55 0.35
C PRO A 112 -19.03 14.33 0.97
N LEU A 113 -18.74 13.96 2.20
CA LEU A 113 -17.57 14.40 2.92
C LEU A 113 -16.95 13.18 3.58
N THR A 114 -15.70 12.87 3.20
CA THR A 114 -14.91 11.82 3.85
C THR A 114 -13.86 12.50 4.71
N MET A 115 -13.80 12.09 5.97
CA MET A 115 -12.80 12.51 6.93
C MET A 115 -12.08 11.30 7.48
N SER A 116 -10.82 11.49 7.86
CA SER A 116 -10.09 10.52 8.67
C SER A 116 -9.56 11.16 9.94
N LEU A 117 -9.52 10.37 11.02
CA LEU A 117 -8.82 10.69 12.25
C LEU A 117 -7.66 9.70 12.39
N SER A 118 -6.44 10.21 12.41
CA SER A 118 -5.22 9.41 12.46
C SER A 118 -4.39 9.75 13.69
N PHE A 119 -3.81 8.73 14.33
CA PHE A 119 -2.92 8.79 15.47
C PHE A 119 -1.53 8.34 15.02
N VAL A 120 -0.56 9.24 15.08
CA VAL A 120 0.77 9.06 14.48
C VAL A 120 1.85 9.38 15.49
N ASN A 121 2.89 8.55 15.54
CA ASN A 121 4.12 8.94 16.20
C ASN A 121 4.80 10.01 15.32
N ILE A 122 4.91 11.23 15.81
CA ILE A 122 5.42 12.36 15.02
C ILE A 122 6.91 12.25 14.71
N ILE A 123 7.64 11.48 15.51
CA ILE A 123 9.07 11.24 15.39
C ILE A 123 9.30 10.19 14.29
N THR A 124 8.70 9.00 14.41
CA THR A 124 8.90 7.92 13.42
C THR A 124 8.06 8.12 12.15
N GLY A 125 6.96 8.87 12.25
CA GLY A 125 5.96 9.00 11.21
C GLY A 125 5.05 7.79 11.04
N GLU A 126 5.15 6.80 11.92
CA GLU A 126 4.32 5.60 11.92
C GLU A 126 2.89 5.92 12.34
N THR A 127 1.92 5.48 11.54
CA THR A 127 0.50 5.58 11.90
C THR A 127 0.12 4.41 12.79
N ILE A 128 -0.17 4.72 14.05
CA ILE A 128 -0.50 3.75 15.10
C ILE A 128 -1.97 3.30 14.99
N TYR A 129 -2.84 4.22 14.58
CA TYR A 129 -4.25 3.94 14.32
C TYR A 129 -4.83 4.99 13.38
N SER A 130 -5.76 4.60 12.53
CA SER A 130 -6.51 5.52 11.68
C SER A 130 -7.91 5.00 11.44
N ASN A 131 -8.89 5.89 11.50
CA ASN A 131 -10.26 5.59 11.15
C ASN A 131 -10.76 6.60 10.13
N SER A 132 -11.61 6.17 9.19
CA SER A 132 -12.20 7.05 8.18
C SER A 132 -13.71 6.89 8.12
N LYS A 133 -14.41 8.01 7.91
CA LYS A 133 -15.87 8.06 7.86
C LYS A 133 -16.32 8.93 6.71
N THR A 134 -17.30 8.44 5.95
CA THR A 134 -17.94 9.20 4.88
C THR A 134 -19.38 9.49 5.25
N ILE A 135 -19.76 10.76 5.24
CA ILE A 135 -21.14 11.21 5.42
C ILE A 135 -21.65 11.72 4.08
N TYR A 136 -22.84 11.25 3.69
CA TYR A 136 -23.50 11.69 2.47
C TYR A 136 -24.64 12.65 2.84
N GLY A 137 -24.43 13.94 2.59
CA GLY A 137 -25.52 14.92 2.60
C GLY A 137 -26.27 14.92 1.27
N ALA A 138 -27.53 15.34 1.28
CA ALA A 138 -28.30 15.56 0.06
C ALA A 138 -29.22 16.78 0.21
N THR A 139 -29.40 17.55 -0.86
CA THR A 139 -30.35 18.68 -0.92
C THR A 139 -30.89 18.85 -2.34
N SER A 140 -32.03 19.51 -2.47
CA SER A 140 -32.53 19.95 -3.78
C SER A 140 -32.24 21.42 -4.08
N ASN A 141 -31.58 22.13 -3.16
CA ASN A 141 -31.30 23.56 -3.27
C ASN A 141 -29.82 23.81 -3.56
N ASP A 142 -29.52 24.40 -4.72
CA ASP A 142 -28.18 24.75 -5.17
C ASP A 142 -27.78 26.18 -4.80
N ASP A 143 -27.77 26.47 -3.50
CA ASP A 143 -27.25 27.73 -3.00
C ASP A 143 -26.10 27.50 -2.01
N PHE A 144 -25.15 28.44 -2.01
CA PHE A 144 -23.93 28.35 -1.22
C PHE A 144 -24.21 28.21 0.28
N GLN A 145 -25.26 28.87 0.81
CA GLN A 145 -25.57 28.83 2.25
C GLN A 145 -26.12 27.46 2.64
N THR A 146 -27.06 26.90 1.87
CA THR A 146 -27.60 25.55 2.12
C THR A 146 -26.51 24.49 2.01
N ILE A 147 -25.67 24.56 0.97
CA ILE A 147 -24.56 23.63 0.76
C ILE A 147 -23.54 23.72 1.92
N SER A 148 -23.16 24.93 2.33
CA SER A 148 -22.23 25.15 3.44
C SER A 148 -22.79 24.65 4.77
N ASN A 149 -24.10 24.82 5.01
CA ASN A 149 -24.78 24.29 6.18
C ASN A 149 -24.75 22.76 6.20
N ILE A 150 -25.02 22.10 5.06
CA ILE A 150 -24.97 20.64 4.97
C ILE A 150 -23.56 20.12 5.17
N TYR A 151 -22.54 20.77 4.61
CA TYR A 151 -21.16 20.37 4.89
C TYR A 151 -20.77 20.57 6.34
N THR A 152 -21.27 21.62 7.00
CA THR A 152 -21.10 21.83 8.44
C THR A 152 -21.73 20.69 9.24
N GLU A 153 -22.96 20.30 8.90
CA GLU A 153 -23.62 19.15 9.53
C GLU A 153 -22.87 17.84 9.27
N ASN A 154 -22.42 17.62 8.03
CA ASN A 154 -21.67 16.43 7.66
C ASN A 154 -20.34 16.36 8.39
N TYR A 155 -19.63 17.49 8.51
CA TYR A 155 -18.41 17.60 9.30
C TYR A 155 -18.68 17.24 10.76
N ASN A 156 -19.71 17.81 11.38
CA ASN A 156 -20.07 17.51 12.77
C ASN A 156 -20.39 16.02 12.96
N LYS A 157 -21.23 15.44 12.10
CA LYS A 157 -21.58 14.00 12.13
C LYS A 157 -20.35 13.12 11.92
N ALA A 158 -19.44 13.51 11.01
CA ALA A 158 -18.22 12.78 10.75
C ALA A 158 -17.27 12.82 11.95
N ILE A 159 -17.04 14.01 12.55
CA ILE A 159 -16.22 14.16 13.77
C ILE A 159 -16.80 13.35 14.92
N ASP A 160 -18.09 13.50 15.22
CA ASP A 160 -18.72 12.80 16.34
C ASP A 160 -18.58 11.28 16.17
N GLY A 161 -18.86 10.80 14.95
CA GLY A 161 -18.70 9.39 14.60
C GLY A 161 -17.26 8.89 14.70
N LEU A 162 -16.31 9.63 14.13
CA LEU A 162 -14.89 9.27 14.16
C LEU A 162 -14.34 9.23 15.58
N ILE A 163 -14.69 10.20 16.42
CA ILE A 163 -14.23 10.28 17.80
C ILE A 163 -14.77 9.12 18.64
N ILE A 164 -16.08 8.82 18.52
CA ILE A 164 -16.71 7.71 19.24
C ILE A 164 -16.08 6.38 18.81
N GLU A 165 -16.04 6.10 17.51
CA GLU A 165 -15.48 4.85 16.99
C GLU A 165 -13.98 4.72 17.31
N SER A 166 -13.23 5.82 17.27
CA SER A 166 -11.81 5.81 17.64
C SER A 166 -11.64 5.58 19.13
N LYS A 167 -12.47 6.16 20.00
CA LYS A 167 -12.41 5.90 21.44
C LYS A 167 -12.62 4.42 21.78
N GLU A 168 -13.47 3.73 21.03
CA GLU A 168 -13.76 2.30 21.21
C GLU A 168 -12.66 1.37 20.69
N LYS A 169 -11.83 1.82 19.74
CA LYS A 169 -10.85 0.97 19.04
C LYS A 169 -9.40 1.38 19.28
N PHE A 170 -9.17 2.62 19.69
CA PHE A 170 -7.87 3.16 20.02
C PHE A 170 -7.58 2.94 21.50
N HIS A 171 -6.87 1.84 21.75
CA HIS A 171 -6.36 1.44 23.05
C HIS A 171 -4.84 1.33 22.96
N PRO A 172 -4.14 2.48 22.90
CA PRO A 172 -2.70 2.48 22.77
C PRO A 172 -2.08 1.87 24.03
N PHE A 173 -1.05 1.07 23.85
CA PHE A 173 -0.27 0.49 24.93
C PHE A 173 1.22 0.61 24.66
N GLU A 174 1.98 0.60 25.74
CA GLU A 174 3.44 0.59 25.71
C GLU A 174 3.93 -0.86 25.73
N ILE A 175 4.92 -1.15 24.90
CA ILE A 175 5.66 -2.40 24.93
C ILE A 175 7.01 -2.06 25.56
N PRO A 176 7.19 -2.30 26.87
CA PRO A 176 8.46 -2.07 27.53
C PRO A 176 9.45 -3.16 27.13
N VAL A 177 10.60 -2.76 26.63
CA VAL A 177 11.68 -3.61 26.12
C VAL A 177 12.94 -3.28 26.91
N LYS A 178 13.54 -4.28 27.55
CA LYS A 178 14.74 -4.10 28.39
C LYS A 178 15.99 -4.50 27.64
N VAL A 179 17.05 -3.70 27.79
CA VAL A 179 18.41 -4.08 27.45
C VAL A 179 18.84 -5.19 28.42
N ILE A 180 19.04 -6.41 27.91
CA ILE A 180 19.50 -7.55 28.71
C ILE A 180 20.99 -7.79 28.58
N ASP A 181 21.59 -7.32 27.49
CA ASP A 181 23.01 -7.43 27.25
C ASP A 181 23.42 -6.46 26.14
N ASN A 182 24.73 -6.33 25.94
CA ASN A 182 25.30 -5.55 24.86
C ASN A 182 26.40 -6.35 24.15
N TYR A 183 26.46 -6.20 22.84
CA TYR A 183 27.54 -6.74 22.02
C TYR A 183 28.17 -5.60 21.23
N LYS A 184 29.37 -5.17 21.65
CA LYS A 184 30.02 -3.95 21.16
C LYS A 184 29.05 -2.75 21.32
N ASN A 185 28.67 -2.10 20.22
CA ASN A 185 27.75 -0.95 20.19
C ASN A 185 26.28 -1.33 19.93
N LEU A 186 25.95 -2.62 19.91
CA LEU A 186 24.58 -3.11 19.75
C LEU A 186 23.99 -3.59 21.07
N PHE A 187 22.69 -3.39 21.23
CA PHE A 187 21.93 -3.73 22.43
C PHE A 187 21.05 -4.93 22.16
N ILE A 188 21.16 -5.96 23.01
CA ILE A 188 20.30 -7.14 22.97
C ILE A 188 19.12 -6.87 23.88
N LEU A 189 17.93 -7.04 23.32
CA LEU A 189 16.68 -6.66 23.93
C LEU A 189 15.82 -7.89 24.25
N ASN A 190 15.16 -7.91 25.40
CA ASN A 190 14.43 -9.08 25.92
C ASN A 190 13.10 -9.44 25.23
N LYS A 191 12.75 -8.73 24.16
CA LYS A 191 11.49 -8.88 23.43
C LYS A 191 11.75 -8.80 21.95
N GLY A 192 11.01 -9.59 21.19
CA GLY A 192 11.10 -9.58 19.74
C GLY A 192 9.73 -9.61 19.07
N THR A 193 9.65 -10.32 17.94
CA THR A 193 8.48 -10.30 17.05
C THR A 193 7.18 -10.72 17.73
N GLU A 194 7.24 -11.69 18.65
CA GLU A 194 6.10 -12.19 19.44
C GLU A 194 5.52 -11.15 20.41
N SER A 195 6.30 -10.11 20.72
CA SER A 195 5.95 -9.14 21.74
C SER A 195 5.52 -7.80 21.18
N GLY A 196 5.73 -7.52 19.90
CA GLY A 196 5.62 -6.12 19.49
C GLY A 196 6.61 -5.59 18.46
N ILE A 197 7.78 -6.23 18.40
CA ILE A 197 8.99 -5.54 17.95
C ILE A 197 9.39 -6.01 16.56
N ALA A 198 9.60 -5.08 15.65
CA ALA A 198 9.93 -5.26 14.25
C ALA A 198 11.26 -4.60 13.91
N GLU A 199 11.87 -5.00 12.78
CA GLU A 199 12.98 -4.23 12.18
C GLU A 199 12.48 -2.84 11.74
N ASP A 200 13.36 -1.84 11.81
CA ASP A 200 13.08 -0.41 11.63
C ASP A 200 12.07 0.20 12.64
N ASP A 201 11.76 -0.48 13.74
CA ASP A 201 11.09 0.16 14.88
C ASP A 201 12.07 1.12 15.56
N GLU A 202 11.57 2.27 16.00
CA GLU A 202 12.33 3.18 16.85
C GLU A 202 11.75 3.13 18.27
N LEU A 203 12.62 2.88 19.24
CA LEU A 203 12.26 2.78 20.65
C LEU A 203 12.91 3.91 21.45
N PHE A 204 12.21 4.40 22.47
CA PHE A 204 12.67 5.52 23.29
C PHE A 204 12.68 5.16 24.77
N ASP A 205 13.70 5.59 25.50
CA ASP A 205 13.73 5.48 26.96
C ASP A 205 13.22 6.76 27.64
N GLU A 206 13.29 6.79 28.98
CA GLU A 206 12.85 7.96 29.76
C GLU A 206 13.77 9.17 29.62
N ASN A 207 15.03 8.96 29.23
CA ASN A 207 16.03 10.00 29.02
C ASN A 207 16.07 10.49 27.56
N SER A 208 15.10 10.09 26.74
CA SER A 208 15.04 10.41 25.31
C SER A 208 16.19 9.82 24.48
N ASN A 209 16.83 8.77 24.97
CA ASN A 209 17.71 7.96 24.13
C ASN A 209 16.86 7.18 23.11
N GLN A 210 17.41 6.95 21.92
CA GLN A 210 16.72 6.29 20.81
C GLN A 210 17.49 5.06 20.35
N LEU A 211 16.79 3.93 20.28
CA LEU A 211 17.26 2.73 19.61
C LEU A 211 16.46 2.46 18.35
N SER A 212 17.15 2.27 17.22
CA SER A 212 16.56 1.69 16.02
C SER A 212 16.74 0.18 16.04
N ILE A 213 15.67 -0.57 15.82
CA ILE A 213 15.72 -2.03 15.78
C ILE A 213 16.23 -2.47 14.41
N ILE A 214 17.39 -3.12 14.41
CA ILE A 214 18.05 -3.61 13.20
C ILE A 214 17.84 -5.11 12.96
N TYR A 215 17.26 -5.81 13.94
CA TYR A 215 16.85 -7.19 13.81
C TYR A 215 15.85 -7.56 14.91
N SER A 216 14.82 -8.32 14.56
CA SER A 216 13.87 -8.86 15.53
C SER A 216 13.49 -10.30 15.15
N THR A 217 13.42 -11.18 16.15
CA THR A 217 12.99 -12.57 15.99
C THR A 217 12.14 -12.99 17.17
N THR A 218 11.69 -14.22 17.25
CA THR A 218 11.02 -14.69 18.46
C THR A 218 11.96 -14.67 19.67
N GLY A 219 11.55 -14.00 20.74
CA GLY A 219 12.18 -13.95 22.05
C GLY A 219 13.16 -12.80 22.28
N TYR A 220 13.67 -12.15 21.22
CA TYR A 220 14.61 -11.03 21.37
C TYR A 220 14.67 -10.16 20.11
N SER A 221 15.24 -8.96 20.28
CA SER A 221 15.58 -8.04 19.18
C SER A 221 16.95 -7.41 19.43
N ILE A 222 17.50 -6.78 18.40
CA ILE A 222 18.78 -6.09 18.43
C ILE A 222 18.56 -4.64 18.07
N GLY A 223 18.90 -3.74 19.00
CA GLY A 223 18.84 -2.30 18.82
C GLY A 223 20.22 -1.71 18.53
N LYS A 224 20.25 -0.68 17.68
CA LYS A 224 21.39 0.20 17.45
C LYS A 224 21.06 1.58 18.02
N ASN A 225 22.01 2.18 18.72
CA ASN A 225 21.84 3.55 19.22
C ASN A 225 21.89 4.55 18.06
N GLU A 226 20.82 5.32 17.89
CA GLU A 226 20.75 6.44 16.95
C GLU A 226 21.03 7.77 17.65
N PHE A 227 20.61 7.91 18.92
CA PHE A 227 20.76 9.12 19.71
C PHE A 227 20.79 8.82 21.20
N GLY A 228 21.70 9.47 21.93
CA GLY A 228 21.84 9.29 23.38
C GLY A 228 23.22 8.81 23.82
N TYR A 229 23.53 8.99 25.10
CA TYR A 229 24.78 8.58 25.73
C TYR A 229 24.51 7.61 26.89
N ASP A 230 25.46 6.70 27.17
CA ASP A 230 25.49 5.84 28.36
C ASP A 230 24.26 4.94 28.62
N ILE A 231 23.80 4.22 27.58
CA ILE A 231 22.74 3.21 27.72
C ILE A 231 23.27 2.00 28.51
N ALA A 232 22.82 1.86 29.76
CA ALA A 232 23.21 0.75 30.65
C ALA A 232 22.36 -0.52 30.45
N PRO A 233 22.85 -1.70 30.89
CA PRO A 233 22.02 -2.88 31.06
C PRO A 233 20.82 -2.60 31.98
N ASN A 234 19.70 -3.25 31.70
CA ASN A 234 18.37 -3.03 32.32
C ASN A 234 17.66 -1.71 31.98
N THR A 235 18.26 -0.81 31.18
CA THR A 235 17.52 0.33 30.63
C THR A 235 16.30 -0.17 29.85
N THR A 236 15.15 0.47 30.11
CA THR A 236 13.88 0.12 29.47
C THR A 236 13.57 1.13 28.38
N PHE A 237 13.45 0.64 27.15
CA PHE A 237 12.94 1.36 26.00
C PHE A 237 11.48 0.99 25.78
N ILE A 238 10.72 1.90 25.17
CA ILE A 238 9.29 1.76 24.98
C ILE A 238 8.98 1.85 23.48
N LYS A 239 8.21 0.88 22.98
CA LYS A 239 7.45 1.02 21.73
C LYS A 239 6.02 1.41 22.06
N GLN A 240 5.46 2.36 21.31
CA GLN A 240 4.03 2.65 21.34
C GLN A 240 3.32 1.82 20.27
N SER A 241 2.23 1.15 20.63
CA SER A 241 1.41 0.37 19.70
C SER A 241 -0.07 0.57 20.02
N ASN A 242 -0.96 0.20 19.10
CA ASN A 242 -2.40 0.02 19.38
C ASN A 242 -2.73 -1.49 19.39
N ASN A 243 -3.97 -1.83 19.76
CA ASN A 243 -4.57 -3.19 19.79
C ASN A 243 -4.58 -3.97 18.45
N GLY A 244 -3.56 -3.79 17.61
CA GLY A 244 -3.19 -4.72 16.57
C GLY A 244 -2.33 -5.83 17.14
N GLY A 245 -2.80 -7.08 17.06
CA GLY A 245 -2.04 -8.22 17.56
C GLY A 245 -0.64 -8.31 16.95
N VAL A 246 0.20 -9.11 17.60
CA VAL A 246 1.55 -9.57 17.18
C VAL A 246 1.69 -9.86 15.67
N ASN A 247 0.59 -10.21 14.99
CA ASN A 247 0.52 -10.43 13.55
C ASN A 247 0.73 -9.16 12.68
N GLN A 248 0.67 -7.95 13.26
CA GLN A 248 0.91 -6.68 12.55
C GLN A 248 2.37 -6.33 12.31
N ILE A 249 3.27 -7.06 12.96
CA ILE A 249 4.63 -6.62 13.28
C ILE A 249 5.65 -7.15 12.26
N LYS A 250 5.27 -8.15 11.47
CA LYS A 250 6.12 -8.75 10.42
C LYS A 250 5.84 -8.21 9.01
N LYS A 251 4.97 -7.19 8.88
CA LYS A 251 4.50 -6.74 7.58
C LYS A 251 5.58 -5.87 6.93
N PRO A 252 6.01 -6.15 5.68
CA PRO A 252 6.95 -5.25 5.03
C PRO A 252 6.32 -3.89 4.81
N LYS A 253 7.19 -2.90 4.74
CA LYS A 253 6.81 -1.55 4.32
C LYS A 253 6.66 -1.52 2.80
N VAL A 254 5.52 -1.06 2.33
CA VAL A 254 5.20 -0.87 0.90
C VAL A 254 4.89 0.60 0.66
N LEU A 255 5.63 1.23 -0.26
CA LEU A 255 5.36 2.61 -0.66
C LEU A 255 4.39 2.63 -1.84
N LEU A 256 3.29 3.38 -1.72
CA LEU A 256 2.37 3.60 -2.84
C LEU A 256 2.92 4.65 -3.82
N ILE A 257 2.99 4.27 -5.09
CA ILE A 257 3.30 5.10 -6.26
C ILE A 257 2.04 5.14 -7.12
N ASN A 258 1.53 6.32 -7.47
CA ASN A 258 0.25 6.42 -8.18
C ASN A 258 0.30 7.38 -9.38
N ASP A 259 -0.39 6.99 -10.44
CA ASP A 259 -0.57 7.77 -11.66
C ASP A 259 -1.62 8.86 -11.52
N VAL A 260 -2.63 8.63 -10.70
CA VAL A 260 -3.79 9.52 -10.63
C VAL A 260 -3.43 10.71 -9.72
N ALA A 261 -3.76 11.93 -10.16
CA ALA A 261 -3.67 13.16 -9.37
C ALA A 261 -4.61 13.18 -8.13
N ASN A 262 -5.22 12.05 -7.79
CA ASN A 262 -6.17 11.91 -6.70
C ASN A 262 -5.46 11.37 -5.45
N GLU A 263 -5.13 12.27 -4.54
CA GLU A 263 -4.46 11.98 -3.26
C GLU A 263 -5.31 11.09 -2.32
N SER A 264 -6.63 10.99 -2.53
CA SER A 264 -7.51 10.12 -1.74
C SER A 264 -7.25 8.63 -1.91
N ILE A 265 -6.49 8.23 -2.94
CA ILE A 265 -6.20 6.81 -3.22
C ILE A 265 -5.42 6.17 -2.09
N TYR A 266 -4.51 6.92 -1.43
CA TYR A 266 -3.80 6.40 -0.26
C TYR A 266 -4.78 6.04 0.86
N ASP A 267 -5.68 6.97 1.21
CA ASP A 267 -6.61 6.78 2.32
C ASP A 267 -7.64 5.68 2.03
N LEU A 268 -8.12 5.60 0.77
CA LEU A 268 -8.98 4.51 0.30
C LEU A 268 -8.27 3.16 0.36
N LEU A 269 -7.00 3.10 -0.07
CA LEU A 269 -6.21 1.88 -0.02
C LEU A 269 -5.94 1.46 1.43
N SER A 270 -5.49 2.38 2.27
CA SER A 270 -5.23 2.16 3.70
C SER A 270 -6.48 1.64 4.41
N THR A 271 -7.63 2.28 4.18
CA THR A 271 -8.91 1.83 4.75
C THR A 271 -9.30 0.44 4.24
N SER A 272 -9.12 0.16 2.94
CA SER A 272 -9.55 -1.10 2.34
C SER A 272 -8.62 -2.27 2.67
N LEU A 273 -7.33 -2.01 2.92
CA LEU A 273 -6.38 -3.02 3.37
C LEU A 273 -6.67 -3.49 4.80
N GLY A 274 -7.11 -2.57 5.67
CA GLY A 274 -7.51 -2.85 7.05
C GLY A 274 -6.35 -3.28 7.96
N GLU A 275 -6.70 -3.55 9.23
CA GLU A 275 -5.74 -3.91 10.29
C GLU A 275 -5.04 -5.27 10.07
N ASP A 276 -5.68 -6.20 9.35
CA ASP A 276 -5.14 -7.54 9.06
C ASP A 276 -4.31 -7.60 7.75
N SER A 277 -4.11 -6.46 7.08
CA SER A 277 -3.39 -6.37 5.81
C SER A 277 -2.02 -7.04 5.84
N LYS A 278 -1.60 -7.85 4.86
CA LYS A 278 -0.25 -8.47 4.91
C LYS A 278 0.92 -7.51 4.71
N ILE A 279 0.65 -6.24 4.42
CA ILE A 279 1.63 -5.18 4.18
C ILE A 279 1.33 -3.95 5.03
N ASN A 280 2.37 -3.18 5.36
CA ASN A 280 2.25 -1.87 5.98
C ASN A 280 2.48 -0.79 4.92
N LEU A 281 1.49 0.06 4.69
CA LEU A 281 1.65 1.16 3.75
C LEU A 281 2.46 2.29 4.37
N VAL A 282 3.42 2.79 3.61
CA VAL A 282 4.17 4.00 3.98
C VAL A 282 3.50 5.21 3.35
N THR A 283 3.18 6.20 4.18
CA THR A 283 2.63 7.49 3.74
C THR A 283 3.71 8.34 3.05
N VAL A 284 3.38 8.84 1.87
CA VAL A 284 3.98 10.05 1.28
C VAL A 284 2.92 11.14 1.06
N ASN A 285 1.81 11.05 1.81
CA ASN A 285 0.68 11.95 1.69
C ASN A 285 1.13 13.40 2.00
N PRO A 286 0.94 14.37 1.08
CA PRO A 286 1.28 15.77 1.32
C PRO A 286 0.62 16.37 2.58
N THR A 287 -0.57 15.89 2.96
CA THR A 287 -1.26 16.32 4.19
C THR A 287 -0.50 15.95 5.46
N PHE A 288 0.19 14.80 5.48
CA PHE A 288 1.04 14.40 6.61
C PHE A 288 2.21 15.37 6.78
N ASN A 289 2.87 15.76 5.68
CA ASN A 289 3.98 16.71 5.74
C ASN A 289 3.50 18.09 6.20
N THR A 290 2.36 18.57 5.68
CA THR A 290 1.74 19.83 6.13
C THR A 290 1.35 19.78 7.61
N MET A 291 0.81 18.65 8.07
CA MET A 291 0.50 18.41 9.47
C MET A 291 1.75 18.45 10.34
N ARG A 292 2.81 17.74 9.93
CA ARG A 292 4.08 17.72 10.67
C ARG A 292 4.67 19.12 10.80
N SER A 293 4.78 19.85 9.69
CA SER A 293 5.26 21.24 9.71
C SER A 293 4.40 22.13 10.62
N THR A 294 3.08 21.89 10.66
CA THR A 294 2.16 22.61 11.56
C THR A 294 2.43 22.28 13.03
N VAL A 295 2.63 21.01 13.38
CA VAL A 295 2.97 20.60 14.75
C VAL A 295 4.28 21.24 15.22
N PHE A 296 5.33 21.17 14.40
CA PHE A 296 6.63 21.76 14.74
C PHE A 296 6.52 23.27 14.96
N LYS A 297 5.80 23.97 14.06
CA LYS A 297 5.57 25.41 14.18
C LYS A 297 4.75 25.79 15.41
N LEU A 298 3.67 25.06 15.71
CA LEU A 298 2.79 25.37 16.84
C LEU A 298 3.43 25.10 18.21
N ASN A 299 4.44 24.24 18.26
CA ASN A 299 5.11 23.81 19.49
C ASN A 299 6.57 24.27 19.57
N ASN A 300 7.02 25.16 18.68
CA ASN A 300 8.39 25.69 18.62
C ASN A 300 9.49 24.61 18.64
N LEU A 301 9.24 23.47 18.00
CA LEU A 301 10.24 22.41 17.83
C LEU A 301 11.26 22.83 16.75
N THR A 302 12.51 22.40 16.88
CA THR A 302 13.62 22.91 16.06
C THR A 302 13.71 22.24 14.68
N SER A 303 14.35 22.92 13.72
CA SER A 303 14.51 22.43 12.34
C SER A 303 15.50 21.27 12.21
N VAL A 304 16.49 21.17 13.09
CA VAL A 304 17.47 20.06 13.12
C VAL A 304 16.75 18.73 13.35
N GLU A 305 15.72 18.75 14.21
CA GLU A 305 14.87 17.60 14.45
C GLU A 305 14.01 17.27 13.23
N MET A 306 13.68 18.24 12.37
CA MET A 306 13.01 17.92 11.10
C MET A 306 13.91 17.14 10.14
N GLU A 307 15.20 17.48 10.07
CA GLU A 307 16.19 16.86 9.17
C GLU A 307 16.68 15.49 9.66
N GLN A 308 16.78 15.27 10.97
CA GLN A 308 17.20 13.99 11.55
C GLN A 308 16.17 12.86 11.36
N LEU A 309 14.91 13.20 11.07
CA LEU A 309 13.80 12.26 10.93
C LEU A 309 13.61 11.72 9.49
N GLN A 310 14.67 11.68 8.69
CA GLN A 310 14.62 11.06 7.37
C GLN A 310 14.33 9.56 7.49
N ARG A 311 13.38 9.06 6.69
CA ARG A 311 12.92 7.66 6.76
C ARG A 311 13.83 6.73 5.96
N ASN A 312 13.89 5.46 6.34
CA ASN A 312 14.46 4.42 5.48
C ASN A 312 13.55 4.18 4.27
N LEU A 313 14.14 4.02 3.09
CA LEU A 313 13.41 3.69 1.87
C LEU A 313 12.87 2.25 1.96
N PRO A 314 11.56 2.01 1.79
CA PRO A 314 10.97 0.68 1.83
C PRO A 314 11.52 -0.26 0.76
N ASP A 315 11.50 -1.57 1.00
CA ASP A 315 11.99 -2.57 0.03
C ASP A 315 11.03 -2.84 -1.13
N TYR A 316 9.75 -2.50 -0.96
CA TYR A 316 8.69 -2.75 -1.93
C TYR A 316 7.88 -1.49 -2.26
N PHE A 317 7.41 -1.44 -3.50
CA PHE A 317 6.67 -0.31 -4.07
C PHE A 317 5.42 -0.85 -4.78
N LEU A 318 4.27 -0.24 -4.51
CA LEU A 318 3.00 -0.57 -5.16
C LEU A 318 2.65 0.50 -6.18
N TYR A 319 2.34 0.10 -7.40
CA TYR A 319 1.95 0.98 -8.49
C TYR A 319 0.55 0.63 -9.02
N PHE A 320 -0.32 1.64 -9.12
CA PHE A 320 -1.64 1.49 -9.72
C PHE A 320 -1.72 2.09 -11.12
N THR A 321 -2.37 1.36 -12.03
CA THR A 321 -2.72 1.79 -13.38
C THR A 321 -4.23 1.69 -13.58
N PHE A 322 -4.86 2.74 -14.10
CA PHE A 322 -6.31 2.78 -14.36
C PHE A 322 -6.58 3.02 -15.85
N THR A 323 -7.63 2.41 -16.40
CA THR A 323 -8.16 2.80 -17.72
C THR A 323 -8.84 4.15 -17.63
N LYS A 324 -8.96 4.85 -18.77
CA LYS A 324 -9.93 5.93 -18.85
C LYS A 324 -11.34 5.36 -18.62
N PRO A 325 -12.20 6.07 -17.88
CA PRO A 325 -13.57 5.63 -17.67
C PRO A 325 -14.35 5.69 -18.98
N ILE A 326 -15.23 4.70 -19.18
CA ILE A 326 -15.99 4.55 -20.42
C ILE A 326 -17.47 4.67 -20.11
N LYS A 327 -18.10 5.67 -20.72
CA LYS A 327 -19.52 5.94 -20.62
C LYS A 327 -20.25 5.31 -21.80
N THR A 328 -21.31 4.56 -21.52
CA THR A 328 -22.16 3.95 -22.54
C THR A 328 -23.61 4.24 -22.24
N SER A 329 -24.43 4.40 -23.28
CA SER A 329 -25.83 4.78 -23.14
C SER A 329 -26.70 3.84 -23.98
N ILE A 330 -27.71 3.21 -23.38
CA ILE A 330 -28.69 2.37 -24.08
C ILE A 330 -30.03 3.09 -24.07
N THR A 331 -30.55 3.47 -25.25
CA THR A 331 -31.86 4.11 -25.37
C THR A 331 -32.97 3.15 -24.94
N LEU A 332 -33.82 3.59 -24.01
CA LEU A 332 -35.00 2.85 -23.59
C LEU A 332 -36.17 3.12 -24.55
N ASN A 333 -37.05 2.13 -24.76
CA ASN A 333 -38.26 2.27 -25.57
C ASN A 333 -39.33 3.22 -24.97
N ARG A 334 -39.02 3.96 -23.90
CA ARG A 334 -39.93 4.91 -23.24
C ARG A 334 -39.27 6.30 -23.18
N ALA A 335 -39.96 7.29 -23.77
CA ALA A 335 -39.79 8.72 -23.52
C ALA A 335 -38.36 9.31 -23.67
N GLY A 336 -37.53 8.81 -24.60
CA GLY A 336 -36.23 9.43 -24.90
C GLY A 336 -35.13 9.22 -23.84
N LEU A 337 -35.43 8.54 -22.74
CA LEU A 337 -34.47 8.24 -21.66
C LEU A 337 -33.41 7.22 -22.13
N LYS A 338 -32.16 7.42 -21.69
CA LYS A 338 -31.06 6.47 -21.92
C LYS A 338 -30.61 5.89 -20.58
N ASN A 339 -30.37 4.59 -20.52
CA ASN A 339 -29.65 4.00 -19.40
C ASN A 339 -28.14 4.19 -19.61
N GLU A 340 -27.50 4.91 -18.71
CA GLU A 340 -26.06 5.14 -18.74
C GLU A 340 -25.28 4.25 -17.77
N TYR A 341 -24.24 3.62 -18.30
CA TYR A 341 -23.29 2.77 -17.58
C TYR A 341 -21.89 3.36 -17.69
N PHE A 342 -21.14 3.26 -16.59
CA PHE A 342 -19.74 3.63 -16.54
C PHE A 342 -18.91 2.41 -16.24
N GLN A 343 -17.77 2.30 -16.92
CA GLN A 343 -16.91 1.13 -16.84
C GLN A 343 -15.46 1.57 -16.67
N MET A 344 -14.72 0.88 -15.82
CA MET A 344 -13.31 1.15 -15.60
C MET A 344 -12.58 -0.11 -15.13
N MET A 345 -11.31 -0.25 -15.51
CA MET A 345 -10.41 -1.31 -15.07
C MET A 345 -9.21 -0.71 -14.35
N ALA A 346 -8.71 -1.41 -13.35
CA ALA A 346 -7.50 -1.04 -12.61
C ALA A 346 -6.59 -2.24 -12.40
N CYS A 347 -5.29 -1.99 -12.33
CA CYS A 347 -4.30 -3.00 -11.97
C CYS A 347 -3.36 -2.47 -10.90
N GLY A 348 -3.00 -3.34 -9.96
CA GLY A 348 -1.97 -3.09 -8.94
C GLY A 348 -0.76 -3.98 -9.19
N THR A 349 0.43 -3.38 -9.22
CA THR A 349 1.71 -4.07 -9.40
C THR A 349 2.65 -3.74 -8.26
N ILE A 350 3.15 -4.74 -7.54
CA ILE A 350 4.19 -4.56 -6.52
C ILE A 350 5.52 -5.01 -7.10
N PHE A 351 6.54 -4.17 -6.90
CA PHE A 351 7.90 -4.46 -7.28
C PHE A 351 8.90 -4.11 -6.17
N ASP A 352 10.06 -4.74 -6.19
CA ASP A 352 11.14 -4.48 -5.22
C ASP A 352 12.15 -3.42 -5.72
N LYS A 353 13.15 -3.07 -4.91
CA LYS A 353 14.23 -2.12 -5.28
C LYS A 353 15.01 -2.50 -6.55
N SER A 354 15.02 -3.76 -6.94
CA SER A 354 15.66 -4.22 -8.19
C SER A 354 14.79 -3.98 -9.43
N GLY A 355 13.53 -3.56 -9.24
CA GLY A 355 12.54 -3.46 -10.31
C GLY A 355 11.87 -4.79 -10.64
N LYS A 356 12.08 -5.84 -9.84
CA LYS A 356 11.42 -7.13 -10.04
C LYS A 356 9.95 -7.04 -9.64
N ILE A 357 9.06 -7.51 -10.50
CA ILE A 357 7.64 -7.64 -10.16
C ILE A 357 7.45 -8.86 -9.26
N VAL A 358 6.90 -8.63 -8.08
CA VAL A 358 6.65 -9.66 -7.05
C VAL A 358 5.18 -9.96 -6.85
N PHE A 359 4.29 -9.07 -7.28
CA PHE A 359 2.86 -9.29 -7.33
C PHE A 359 2.25 -8.43 -8.44
N SER A 360 1.25 -8.94 -9.15
CA SER A 360 0.44 -8.10 -10.04
C SER A 360 -0.94 -8.67 -10.27
N GLN A 361 -1.98 -7.83 -10.23
CA GLN A 361 -3.37 -8.22 -10.47
C GLN A 361 -4.16 -7.08 -11.09
N CYS A 362 -5.13 -7.41 -11.95
CA CYS A 362 -6.13 -6.47 -12.44
C CYS A 362 -7.54 -6.80 -11.94
N THR A 363 -8.41 -5.81 -11.97
CA THR A 363 -9.83 -5.93 -11.66
C THR A 363 -10.63 -4.90 -12.46
N ASP A 364 -11.90 -5.17 -12.69
CA ASP A 364 -12.81 -4.28 -13.38
C ASP A 364 -14.05 -3.94 -12.54
N GLU A 365 -14.72 -2.86 -12.92
CA GLU A 365 -15.97 -2.41 -12.32
C GLU A 365 -16.89 -1.81 -13.39
N THR A 366 -18.19 -2.09 -13.24
CA THR A 366 -19.25 -1.50 -14.07
C THR A 366 -20.32 -0.93 -13.16
N SER A 367 -20.69 0.32 -13.37
CA SER A 367 -21.76 0.96 -12.61
C SER A 367 -23.12 0.39 -13.02
N ASP A 368 -24.09 0.41 -12.11
CA ASP A 368 -25.48 0.16 -12.46
C ASP A 368 -25.97 1.15 -13.53
N GLY A 369 -26.83 0.66 -14.42
CA GLY A 369 -27.49 1.48 -15.42
C GLY A 369 -28.48 2.42 -14.75
N ARG A 370 -28.29 3.73 -14.92
CA ARG A 370 -29.25 4.73 -14.43
C ARG A 370 -29.83 5.49 -15.61
N ALA A 371 -31.15 5.69 -15.58
CA ALA A 371 -31.84 6.50 -16.56
C ALA A 371 -31.37 7.96 -16.47
N SER A 372 -30.79 8.46 -17.55
CA SER A 372 -30.31 9.82 -17.70
C SER A 372 -30.61 10.36 -19.10
N ASP A 373 -30.65 11.67 -19.21
CA ASP A 373 -30.70 12.43 -20.46
C ASP A 373 -29.83 13.70 -20.30
N SER A 374 -29.70 14.52 -21.34
CA SER A 374 -29.01 15.83 -21.33
C SER A 374 -29.39 16.74 -20.15
N GLN A 375 -30.54 16.49 -19.52
CA GLN A 375 -31.05 17.23 -18.37
C GLN A 375 -31.06 16.45 -17.06
N TYR A 376 -30.81 15.13 -17.01
CA TYR A 376 -31.05 14.27 -15.84
C TYR A 376 -29.92 13.25 -15.58
N GLY A 377 -29.52 13.02 -14.32
CA GLY A 377 -28.52 12.04 -13.88
C GLY A 377 -27.28 12.63 -13.16
N ALA A 378 -26.60 11.80 -12.34
CA ALA A 378 -25.33 12.14 -11.68
C ALA A 378 -24.20 12.38 -12.68
N SER A 379 -23.27 13.29 -12.34
CA SER A 379 -22.19 13.70 -13.23
C SER A 379 -21.24 12.54 -13.57
N ASP A 380 -20.61 12.63 -14.73
CA ASP A 380 -19.62 11.65 -15.18
C ASP A 380 -18.47 11.52 -14.16
N THR A 381 -17.99 12.64 -13.61
CA THR A 381 -16.91 12.69 -12.61
C THR A 381 -17.26 11.87 -11.36
N ASP A 382 -18.50 11.98 -10.89
CA ASP A 382 -18.95 11.36 -9.64
C ASP A 382 -18.98 9.84 -9.76
N ARG A 383 -19.44 9.36 -10.92
CA ARG A 383 -19.49 7.92 -11.22
C ARG A 383 -18.10 7.33 -11.35
N VAL A 384 -17.16 8.07 -11.95
CA VAL A 384 -15.75 7.65 -12.07
C VAL A 384 -15.10 7.50 -10.71
N GLU A 385 -15.40 8.41 -9.78
CA GLU A 385 -14.88 8.35 -8.44
C GLU A 385 -15.38 7.10 -7.68
N ILE A 386 -16.67 6.79 -7.77
CA ILE A 386 -17.26 5.57 -7.18
C ILE A 386 -16.59 4.31 -7.76
N LEU A 387 -16.42 4.26 -9.08
CA LEU A 387 -15.72 3.14 -9.74
C LEU A 387 -14.29 3.00 -9.21
N SER A 388 -13.56 4.10 -9.09
CA SER A 388 -12.18 4.11 -8.59
C SER A 388 -12.10 3.54 -7.17
N LYS A 389 -13.02 3.95 -6.29
CA LYS A 389 -13.11 3.43 -4.93
C LYS A 389 -13.32 1.91 -4.90
N ASN A 390 -14.29 1.42 -5.67
CA ASN A 390 -14.60 -0.01 -5.68
C ASN A 390 -13.43 -0.84 -6.25
N LEU A 391 -12.76 -0.33 -7.28
CA LEU A 391 -11.58 -0.98 -7.87
C LEU A 391 -10.42 -1.07 -6.87
N ILE A 392 -10.17 -0.01 -6.09
CA ILE A 392 -9.16 -0.01 -5.03
C ILE A 392 -9.51 -1.06 -3.96
N GLY A 393 -10.77 -1.12 -3.53
CA GLY A 393 -11.25 -2.15 -2.59
C GLY A 393 -10.96 -3.58 -3.07
N LYS A 394 -11.35 -3.89 -4.32
CA LYS A 394 -11.08 -5.19 -4.95
C LYS A 394 -9.59 -5.51 -5.08
N LEU A 395 -8.74 -4.50 -5.34
CA LEU A 395 -7.28 -4.71 -5.39
C LEU A 395 -6.69 -4.97 -4.00
N SER A 396 -7.18 -4.29 -2.96
CA SER A 396 -6.77 -4.52 -1.57
C SER A 396 -7.06 -5.95 -1.12
N GLU A 397 -8.24 -6.48 -1.45
CA GLU A 397 -8.61 -7.87 -1.17
C GLU A 397 -7.59 -8.84 -1.80
N LYS A 398 -7.28 -8.66 -3.08
CA LYS A 398 -6.29 -9.51 -3.78
C LYS A 398 -4.88 -9.43 -3.19
N ILE A 399 -4.44 -8.25 -2.76
CA ILE A 399 -3.15 -8.04 -2.09
C ILE A 399 -3.10 -8.87 -0.80
N ASN A 400 -4.14 -8.79 0.02
CA ASN A 400 -4.23 -9.50 1.29
C ASN A 400 -4.30 -11.03 1.11
N GLU A 401 -5.00 -11.50 0.10
CA GLU A 401 -5.12 -12.94 -0.17
C GLU A 401 -3.81 -13.55 -0.67
N GLN A 402 -3.14 -12.91 -1.64
CA GLN A 402 -2.13 -13.59 -2.47
C GLN A 402 -0.67 -13.33 -2.08
N ILE A 403 -0.36 -12.21 -1.40
CA ILE A 403 1.01 -11.93 -0.99
C ILE A 403 1.40 -12.85 0.16
N ASN A 404 2.60 -13.44 0.10
CA ASN A 404 3.17 -14.24 1.18
C ASN A 404 4.67 -13.97 1.31
N PHE A 405 5.17 -13.98 2.54
CA PHE A 405 6.59 -13.75 2.86
C PHE A 405 7.25 -15.03 3.33
N LYS A 406 8.54 -15.18 3.03
CA LYS A 406 9.33 -16.30 3.52
C LYS A 406 10.76 -15.87 3.87
N ASP A 407 11.22 -16.35 5.01
CA ASP A 407 12.61 -16.25 5.43
C ASP A 407 13.43 -17.37 4.78
N PHE A 408 14.56 -17.01 4.19
CA PHE A 408 15.53 -17.94 3.64
C PHE A 408 16.86 -17.79 4.34
N GLU A 409 17.48 -18.94 4.63
CA GLU A 409 18.85 -19.03 5.14
C GLU A 409 19.75 -19.59 4.03
N PHE A 410 20.91 -18.98 3.86
CA PHE A 410 21.87 -19.32 2.81
C PHE A 410 23.21 -19.67 3.41
N LYS A 411 23.87 -20.65 2.80
CA LYS A 411 25.21 -21.07 3.19
C LYS A 411 26.26 -20.21 2.48
N ILE A 412 27.22 -19.68 3.24
CA ILE A 412 28.33 -18.89 2.68
C ILE A 412 29.39 -19.85 2.14
N LYS A 413 29.62 -19.80 0.83
CA LYS A 413 30.61 -20.64 0.13
C LYS A 413 32.00 -20.00 0.16
N GLU A 414 32.07 -18.70 -0.10
CA GLU A 414 33.32 -17.94 -0.21
C GLU A 414 33.16 -16.58 0.45
N VAL A 415 34.26 -16.08 1.03
CA VAL A 415 34.34 -14.77 1.65
C VAL A 415 35.61 -14.10 1.15
N ASN A 416 35.44 -12.93 0.55
CA ASN A 416 36.49 -11.98 0.19
C ASN A 416 36.31 -10.70 1.02
N LYS A 417 37.20 -9.72 0.85
CA LYS A 417 37.23 -8.51 1.69
C LYS A 417 35.91 -7.73 1.66
N ASP A 418 35.35 -7.51 0.46
CA ASP A 418 34.13 -6.71 0.25
C ASP A 418 33.00 -7.51 -0.43
N GLU A 419 33.19 -8.83 -0.60
CA GLU A 419 32.25 -9.70 -1.32
C GLU A 419 32.09 -11.05 -0.63
N ILE A 420 30.88 -11.60 -0.70
CA ILE A 420 30.59 -12.98 -0.30
C ILE A 420 29.93 -13.73 -1.44
N THR A 421 30.05 -15.05 -1.44
CA THR A 421 29.28 -15.92 -2.34
C THR A 421 28.42 -16.88 -1.52
N LEU A 422 27.13 -16.94 -1.83
CA LEU A 422 26.13 -17.76 -1.18
C LEU A 422 25.70 -18.93 -2.07
N GLU A 423 25.39 -20.07 -1.45
CA GLU A 423 24.67 -21.16 -2.10
C GLU A 423 23.16 -20.84 -2.14
N ASP A 424 22.61 -20.67 -3.34
CA ASP A 424 21.18 -20.41 -3.60
C ASP A 424 20.64 -21.39 -4.65
N LYS A 425 20.61 -22.68 -4.31
CA LYS A 425 20.23 -23.76 -5.23
C LYS A 425 18.80 -23.64 -5.77
N SER A 426 17.91 -23.06 -4.99
CA SER A 426 16.52 -22.84 -5.36
C SER A 426 16.32 -21.56 -6.17
N GLU A 427 17.40 -20.80 -6.40
CA GLU A 427 17.40 -19.51 -7.06
C GLU A 427 16.31 -18.62 -6.46
N ASN A 428 16.35 -18.35 -5.15
CA ASN A 428 15.44 -17.40 -4.51
C ASN A 428 15.98 -15.96 -4.55
N LEU A 429 17.31 -15.80 -4.51
CA LEU A 429 18.01 -14.52 -4.47
C LEU A 429 18.22 -13.92 -5.85
N ARG A 430 18.21 -12.60 -5.92
CA ARG A 430 18.42 -11.81 -7.14
C ARG A 430 19.26 -10.60 -6.86
N GLU A 431 19.87 -10.05 -7.92
CA GLU A 431 20.51 -8.75 -7.88
C GLU A 431 19.61 -7.71 -7.21
N GLY A 432 20.17 -6.92 -6.30
CA GLY A 432 19.44 -5.95 -5.49
C GLY A 432 18.75 -6.53 -4.24
N ASN A 433 18.62 -7.84 -4.08
CA ASN A 433 18.14 -8.40 -2.80
C ASN A 433 19.14 -8.13 -1.69
N ALA A 434 18.62 -7.73 -0.54
CA ALA A 434 19.40 -7.55 0.67
C ALA A 434 19.62 -8.89 1.38
N ILE A 435 20.86 -9.13 1.78
CA ILE A 435 21.29 -10.22 2.64
C ILE A 435 21.84 -9.63 3.92
N THR A 436 21.38 -10.14 5.06
CA THR A 436 22.00 -9.83 6.35
C THR A 436 22.86 -11.01 6.79
N LEU A 437 24.13 -10.74 7.07
CA LEU A 437 25.03 -11.70 7.71
C LEU A 437 24.92 -11.58 9.21
N TYR A 438 24.70 -12.72 9.86
CA TYR A 438 24.61 -12.84 11.30
C TYR A 438 25.81 -13.56 11.89
N LYS A 439 26.27 -13.09 13.05
CA LYS A 439 27.15 -13.84 13.93
C LYS A 439 26.33 -14.43 15.06
N LYS A 440 26.50 -15.72 15.27
CA LYS A 440 25.99 -16.42 16.44
C LYS A 440 26.90 -16.12 17.62
N ILE A 441 26.35 -15.54 18.68
CA ILE A 441 27.05 -15.30 19.94
C ILE A 441 26.34 -16.03 21.07
N LYS A 442 27.08 -16.37 22.11
CA LYS A 442 26.53 -16.94 23.34
C LYS A 442 26.81 -15.99 24.48
N THR A 443 25.76 -15.54 25.15
CA THR A 443 25.87 -14.70 26.35
C THR A 443 24.68 -14.94 27.28
N ASN A 444 24.86 -14.80 28.58
CA ASN A 444 23.84 -15.08 29.61
C ASN A 444 23.12 -16.43 29.40
N ASN A 445 23.89 -17.49 29.09
CA ASN A 445 23.41 -18.84 28.78
C ASN A 445 22.43 -18.97 27.61
N SER A 446 22.24 -17.91 26.82
CA SER A 446 21.38 -17.89 25.63
C SER A 446 22.21 -17.64 24.37
N GLU A 447 21.66 -18.02 23.23
CA GLU A 447 22.29 -17.85 21.93
C GLU A 447 21.55 -16.77 21.14
N TYR A 448 22.30 -15.81 20.61
CA TYR A 448 21.75 -14.69 19.85
C TYR A 448 22.44 -14.59 18.49
N LEU A 449 21.64 -14.37 17.45
CA LEU A 449 22.10 -13.91 16.14
C LEU A 449 22.22 -12.40 16.16
N ILE A 450 23.44 -11.91 15.95
CA ILE A 450 23.76 -10.49 15.85
C ILE A 450 23.98 -10.14 14.39
N PRO A 451 23.22 -9.19 13.81
CA PRO A 451 23.48 -8.70 12.47
C PRO A 451 24.84 -7.99 12.42
N MET A 452 25.70 -8.44 11.51
CA MET A 452 27.06 -7.92 11.34
C MET A 452 27.14 -6.96 10.16
N TYR A 453 26.61 -7.40 9.02
CA TYR A 453 26.77 -6.74 7.74
C TYR A 453 25.52 -6.92 6.89
N LYS A 454 25.18 -5.85 6.17
CA LYS A 454 24.26 -5.89 5.04
C LYS A 454 25.08 -6.04 3.76
N TYR A 455 24.67 -6.99 2.94
CA TYR A 455 25.17 -7.21 1.59
C TYR A 455 24.02 -7.06 0.61
N ASN A 456 24.32 -6.56 -0.58
CA ASN A 456 23.39 -6.60 -1.70
C ASN A 456 23.88 -7.64 -2.69
N VAL A 457 22.98 -8.51 -3.14
CA VAL A 457 23.29 -9.42 -4.23
C VAL A 457 23.58 -8.58 -5.48
N ILE A 458 24.68 -8.88 -6.16
CA ILE A 458 25.13 -8.18 -7.38
C ILE A 458 25.15 -9.07 -8.61
N GLU A 459 25.15 -10.39 -8.42
CA GLU A 459 25.11 -11.36 -9.51
C GLU A 459 24.51 -12.67 -8.99
N VAL A 460 23.68 -13.33 -9.80
CA VAL A 460 23.19 -14.68 -9.50
C VAL A 460 23.39 -15.58 -10.72
N SER A 461 24.17 -16.65 -10.53
CA SER A 461 24.55 -17.56 -11.60
C SER A 461 24.67 -18.97 -11.09
N LYS A 462 23.97 -19.91 -11.76
CA LYS A 462 24.06 -21.36 -11.53
C LYS A 462 23.89 -21.76 -10.05
N GLY A 463 22.86 -21.22 -9.40
CA GLY A 463 22.56 -21.51 -7.99
C GLY A 463 23.57 -20.92 -6.98
N LEU A 464 24.35 -19.92 -7.40
CA LEU A 464 25.22 -19.13 -6.54
C LEU A 464 24.81 -17.66 -6.63
N ALA A 465 24.81 -16.97 -5.49
CA ALA A 465 24.60 -15.53 -5.44
C ALA A 465 25.88 -14.86 -4.96
N LYS A 466 26.43 -13.97 -5.77
CA LYS A 466 27.54 -13.10 -5.38
C LYS A 466 26.95 -11.83 -4.78
N CYS A 467 27.44 -11.44 -3.62
CA CYS A 467 26.93 -10.27 -2.91
C CYS A 467 28.06 -9.31 -2.57
N GLN A 468 27.81 -8.02 -2.78
CA GLN A 468 28.72 -6.94 -2.42
C GLN A 468 28.30 -6.34 -1.08
N PHE A 469 29.29 -5.99 -0.27
CA PHE A 469 29.09 -5.25 0.96
C PHE A 469 28.33 -3.93 0.68
N ASP A 470 27.31 -3.65 1.49
CA ASP A 470 26.54 -2.40 1.47
C ASP A 470 26.87 -1.57 2.72
N PHE A 471 26.61 -2.14 3.89
CA PHE A 471 26.66 -1.40 5.14
C PHE A 471 27.01 -2.30 6.33
N PRO A 472 27.86 -1.86 7.28
CA PRO A 472 28.11 -2.57 8.51
C PRO A 472 27.10 -2.18 9.60
N TYR A 473 26.50 -3.17 10.27
CA TYR A 473 25.62 -2.90 11.42
C TYR A 473 26.40 -2.59 12.70
N LEU A 474 27.64 -3.10 12.81
CA LEU A 474 28.56 -2.89 13.93
C LEU A 474 29.77 -2.08 13.50
N ASP A 475 30.16 -1.14 14.34
CA ASP A 475 31.46 -0.47 14.21
C ASP A 475 32.56 -1.49 14.56
N ASN A 476 33.61 -1.54 13.75
CA ASN A 476 34.70 -2.52 13.90
C ASN A 476 34.18 -3.97 13.98
N ALA A 477 33.18 -4.31 13.17
CA ALA A 477 32.66 -5.66 12.99
C ALA A 477 33.79 -6.67 12.68
N ASP A 478 33.69 -7.88 13.23
CA ASP A 478 34.63 -8.95 12.91
C ASP A 478 34.49 -9.32 11.44
N LYS A 479 35.60 -9.62 10.77
CA LYS A 479 35.59 -9.98 9.34
C LYS A 479 34.58 -11.10 9.06
N PRO A 480 33.85 -11.03 7.94
CA PRO A 480 32.93 -12.10 7.56
C PRO A 480 33.68 -13.44 7.46
N SER A 481 32.95 -14.53 7.71
CA SER A 481 33.49 -15.89 7.72
C SER A 481 32.42 -16.88 7.28
N LYS A 482 32.83 -18.10 6.89
CA LYS A 482 31.90 -19.14 6.45
C LYS A 482 31.00 -19.69 7.58
N SER A 483 31.31 -19.41 8.84
CA SER A 483 30.47 -19.79 9.98
C SER A 483 29.38 -18.76 10.28
N ASN A 484 29.39 -17.60 9.63
CA ASN A 484 28.27 -16.67 9.70
C ASN A 484 27.04 -17.24 9.00
N ILE A 485 25.87 -16.81 9.46
CA ILE A 485 24.58 -17.22 8.92
C ILE A 485 24.07 -16.10 8.02
N ALA A 486 23.82 -16.38 6.74
CA ALA A 486 23.27 -15.40 5.81
C ALA A 486 21.74 -15.59 5.72
N LYS A 487 20.94 -14.53 5.92
CA LYS A 487 19.48 -14.60 5.78
C LYS A 487 18.91 -13.47 4.94
N SER A 488 17.74 -13.73 4.37
CA SER A 488 16.92 -12.74 3.66
C SER A 488 15.43 -13.07 3.80
N THR A 489 14.59 -12.06 3.98
CA THR A 489 13.13 -12.16 4.00
C THR A 489 12.58 -11.55 2.71
N ILE A 490 11.89 -12.34 1.90
CA ILE A 490 11.43 -11.90 0.57
C ILE A 490 9.96 -12.26 0.31
N ILE A 491 9.27 -11.46 -0.52
CA ILE A 491 7.97 -11.84 -1.10
C ILE A 491 8.18 -13.05 -1.98
N VAL A 492 7.40 -14.10 -1.70
CA VAL A 492 7.35 -15.30 -2.53
C VAL A 492 6.86 -14.90 -3.91
N SER A 493 7.76 -15.03 -4.87
CA SER A 493 7.57 -14.60 -6.26
C SER A 493 8.34 -15.57 -7.16
N PRO A 494 8.10 -15.57 -8.49
CA PRO A 494 8.84 -16.40 -9.43
C PRO A 494 10.36 -16.46 -9.22
N ASN A 495 10.93 -17.65 -9.40
CA ASN A 495 12.37 -17.93 -9.25
C ASN A 495 13.11 -17.88 -10.61
N GLY A 496 14.43 -17.62 -10.63
CA GLY A 496 15.28 -17.48 -11.82
C GLY A 496 16.08 -16.18 -11.93
N SER A 497 17.41 -16.23 -12.11
CA SER A 497 18.27 -15.03 -12.08
C SER A 497 18.06 -14.01 -13.20
N ASN A 498 17.50 -14.43 -14.35
CA ASN A 498 17.32 -13.56 -15.51
C ASN A 498 15.88 -13.04 -15.61
N PHE A 499 15.71 -11.73 -15.82
CA PHE A 499 14.41 -11.08 -15.92
C PHE A 499 13.92 -11.03 -17.35
N TYR A 500 12.67 -11.40 -17.57
CA TYR A 500 11.98 -11.15 -18.83
C TYR A 500 11.57 -9.68 -18.92
N GLN A 501 11.89 -9.05 -20.04
CA GLN A 501 11.35 -7.75 -20.43
C GLN A 501 10.10 -7.96 -21.25
N ILE A 502 9.07 -7.16 -20.99
CA ILE A 502 7.86 -7.21 -21.79
C ILE A 502 8.02 -6.31 -23.00
N SER A 503 7.87 -6.88 -24.19
CA SER A 503 7.78 -6.12 -25.43
C SER A 503 6.30 -5.87 -25.76
N THR A 504 5.91 -4.60 -25.82
CA THR A 504 4.57 -4.15 -26.21
C THR A 504 4.52 -3.66 -27.66
N GLU A 505 5.60 -3.83 -28.42
CA GLU A 505 5.68 -3.42 -29.83
C GLU A 505 4.93 -4.40 -30.73
N ASN A 506 4.14 -3.87 -31.67
CA ASN A 506 3.46 -4.64 -32.72
C ASN A 506 2.71 -5.86 -32.17
N MET A 507 1.86 -5.65 -31.17
CA MET A 507 1.09 -6.73 -30.53
C MET A 507 -0.02 -7.28 -31.43
N ALA A 508 -0.61 -6.46 -32.30
CA ALA A 508 -1.55 -6.97 -33.30
C ALA A 508 -0.78 -7.72 -34.39
N ILE A 509 -1.21 -8.95 -34.72
CA ILE A 509 -0.61 -9.76 -35.80
C ILE A 509 -1.38 -9.64 -37.11
N ASP A 510 -0.78 -10.13 -38.20
CA ASP A 510 -1.36 -10.09 -39.54
C ASP A 510 -2.78 -10.67 -39.61
N GLY A 511 -3.65 -9.94 -40.31
CA GLY A 511 -5.06 -10.26 -40.43
C GLY A 511 -5.89 -9.94 -39.19
N ASN A 512 -5.36 -9.19 -38.22
CA ASN A 512 -6.15 -8.57 -37.17
C ASN A 512 -7.10 -7.53 -37.76
N GLU A 513 -8.39 -7.62 -37.42
CA GLU A 513 -9.42 -6.70 -37.92
C GLU A 513 -9.67 -5.53 -36.97
N ILE A 514 -9.36 -5.70 -35.67
CA ILE A 514 -9.71 -4.74 -34.61
C ILE A 514 -8.54 -4.54 -33.66
N GLU A 515 -8.07 -3.30 -33.51
CA GLU A 515 -7.05 -2.96 -32.53
C GLU A 515 -7.64 -2.67 -31.15
N ILE A 516 -6.97 -3.18 -30.11
CA ILE A 516 -7.23 -2.80 -28.73
C ILE A 516 -6.32 -1.63 -28.34
N ARG A 517 -6.91 -0.45 -28.21
CA ARG A 517 -6.23 0.80 -27.80
C ARG A 517 -5.78 0.71 -26.34
N ASN A 518 -4.59 1.25 -26.04
CA ASN A 518 -3.97 1.31 -24.71
C ASN A 518 -3.75 -0.06 -24.03
N LEU A 519 -3.74 -1.17 -24.78
CA LEU A 519 -3.51 -2.49 -24.20
C LEU A 519 -2.11 -2.60 -23.57
N ASP A 520 -1.13 -1.91 -24.15
CA ASP A 520 0.27 -1.86 -23.71
C ASP A 520 0.42 -1.53 -22.22
N LYS A 521 -0.40 -0.62 -21.69
CA LYS A 521 -0.41 -0.23 -20.27
C LYS A 521 -0.83 -1.35 -19.32
N PHE A 522 -1.57 -2.34 -19.81
CA PHE A 522 -2.15 -3.42 -19.02
C PHE A 522 -1.46 -4.76 -19.28
N ILE A 523 -0.61 -4.89 -20.30
CA ILE A 523 0.12 -6.13 -20.56
C ILE A 523 1.00 -6.51 -19.38
N LEU A 524 1.75 -5.55 -18.81
CA LEU A 524 2.63 -5.84 -17.68
C LEU A 524 1.90 -6.51 -16.52
N PRO A 525 0.79 -5.94 -16.02
CA PRO A 525 0.06 -6.60 -14.96
C PRO A 525 -0.65 -7.90 -15.40
N ILE A 526 -1.13 -8.00 -16.65
CA ILE A 526 -1.68 -9.24 -17.20
C ILE A 526 -0.66 -10.38 -17.11
N ILE A 527 0.54 -10.17 -17.65
CA ILE A 527 1.60 -11.18 -17.68
C ILE A 527 2.10 -11.46 -16.26
N GLY A 528 2.30 -10.41 -15.45
CA GLY A 528 2.75 -10.51 -14.06
C GLY A 528 1.81 -11.28 -13.13
N SER A 529 0.52 -11.35 -13.46
CA SER A 529 -0.47 -12.07 -12.65
C SER A 529 -0.33 -13.60 -12.65
N GLY A 530 0.50 -14.17 -13.52
CA GLY A 530 0.60 -15.62 -13.64
C GLY A 530 1.89 -16.17 -14.24
N PHE A 531 2.76 -15.33 -14.80
CA PHE A 531 4.02 -15.81 -15.38
C PHE A 531 4.97 -16.32 -14.30
N LYS A 532 5.47 -17.55 -14.47
CA LYS A 532 6.26 -18.27 -13.46
C LYS A 532 7.76 -17.96 -13.50
N LYS A 533 8.18 -16.97 -14.29
CA LYS A 533 9.56 -16.48 -14.32
C LYS A 533 9.61 -15.00 -13.99
N PRO A 534 10.73 -14.49 -13.44
CA PRO A 534 10.86 -13.09 -13.06
C PRO A 534 10.64 -12.13 -14.23
N LEU A 535 9.91 -11.06 -13.94
CA LEU A 535 9.65 -9.95 -14.85
C LEU A 535 10.31 -8.69 -14.29
N ALA A 536 10.90 -7.90 -15.18
CA ALA A 536 11.35 -6.57 -14.84
C ALA A 536 10.25 -5.54 -15.11
N LEU A 537 10.12 -4.58 -14.20
CA LEU A 537 9.43 -3.34 -14.45
C LEU A 537 10.20 -2.52 -15.49
N ASP A 538 9.49 -1.96 -16.46
CA ASP A 538 10.03 -0.92 -17.31
C ASP A 538 10.09 0.39 -16.52
N ASN A 539 11.30 0.85 -16.23
CA ASN A 539 11.52 2.04 -15.40
C ASN A 539 11.05 3.34 -16.07
N THR A 540 10.83 3.35 -17.38
CA THR A 540 10.30 4.50 -18.10
C THR A 540 8.84 4.78 -17.72
N ILE A 541 8.10 3.75 -17.31
CA ILE A 541 6.69 3.86 -16.91
C ILE A 541 6.55 4.74 -15.66
N ILE A 542 7.52 4.69 -14.74
CA ILE A 542 7.42 5.34 -13.42
C ILE A 542 8.51 6.37 -13.13
N SER A 543 9.38 6.69 -14.08
CA SER A 543 10.55 7.58 -13.90
C SER A 543 10.18 8.94 -13.27
N ASN A 544 9.16 9.61 -13.80
CA ASN A 544 8.67 10.89 -13.29
C ASN A 544 8.13 10.77 -11.85
N LYS A 545 7.60 9.61 -11.46
CA LYS A 545 7.06 9.37 -10.12
C LYS A 545 8.17 9.09 -9.12
N VAL A 546 9.19 8.35 -9.54
CA VAL A 546 10.41 8.13 -8.73
C VAL A 546 11.09 9.46 -8.42
N SER A 547 11.20 10.38 -9.37
CA SER A 547 11.76 11.71 -9.10
C SER A 547 10.93 12.52 -8.10
N MET A 548 9.59 12.45 -8.15
CA MET A 548 8.74 13.12 -7.17
C MET A 548 8.98 12.57 -5.76
N ILE A 549 9.01 11.24 -5.62
CA ILE A 549 9.28 10.56 -4.34
C ILE A 549 10.63 11.01 -3.78
N ASN A 550 11.68 10.98 -4.59
CA ASN A 550 13.02 11.37 -4.16
C ASN A 550 13.09 12.84 -3.69
N ASN A 551 12.27 13.72 -4.26
CA ASN A 551 12.25 15.13 -3.92
C ASN A 551 11.34 15.49 -2.73
N SER A 552 10.29 14.70 -2.45
CA SER A 552 9.22 15.10 -1.50
C SER A 552 9.03 14.16 -0.31
N ALA A 553 9.64 12.98 -0.30
CA ALA A 553 9.34 11.92 0.67
C ALA A 553 10.30 11.84 1.87
N MET A 554 11.35 12.68 1.92
CA MET A 554 12.34 12.74 3.01
C MET A 554 12.97 11.37 3.34
N PHE A 555 13.31 10.57 2.33
CA PHE A 555 14.03 9.33 2.54
C PHE A 555 15.55 9.58 2.65
N LYS A 556 16.25 8.81 3.49
CA LYS A 556 17.72 8.86 3.64
C LYS A 556 18.46 8.52 2.34
N LYS A 557 17.84 7.71 1.47
CA LYS A 557 18.39 7.26 0.19
C LYS A 557 17.37 7.50 -0.93
N GLU A 558 17.85 7.88 -2.10
CA GLU A 558 17.04 7.95 -3.31
C GLU A 558 16.63 6.55 -3.79
N LEU A 559 15.40 6.41 -4.27
CA LEU A 559 14.97 5.26 -5.05
C LEU A 559 15.63 5.31 -6.43
N LYS A 560 16.41 4.26 -6.74
CA LYS A 560 17.03 4.03 -8.05
C LYS A 560 16.64 2.63 -8.52
N ILE A 561 15.90 2.55 -9.62
CA ILE A 561 15.52 1.29 -10.23
C ILE A 561 16.51 0.97 -11.33
N PRO A 562 17.34 -0.08 -11.18
CA PRO A 562 18.37 -0.39 -12.17
C PRO A 562 17.74 -0.72 -13.52
N LYS A 563 18.46 -0.40 -14.60
CA LYS A 563 18.06 -0.82 -15.94
C LYS A 563 18.26 -2.33 -16.06
N ASN A 564 17.23 -3.04 -16.50
CA ASN A 564 17.38 -4.45 -16.83
C ASN A 564 18.16 -4.60 -18.15
N ASN A 565 19.27 -5.33 -18.13
CA ASN A 565 20.10 -5.61 -19.31
C ASN A 565 19.90 -7.04 -19.88
N SER A 566 18.92 -7.79 -19.36
CA SER A 566 18.59 -9.14 -19.84
C SER A 566 18.08 -9.12 -21.28
N ASN A 567 18.57 -10.07 -22.09
CA ASN A 567 18.10 -10.28 -23.46
C ASN A 567 16.88 -11.20 -23.55
N LEU A 568 16.32 -11.60 -22.40
CA LEU A 568 15.07 -12.36 -22.34
C LEU A 568 13.90 -11.42 -22.53
N THR A 569 13.06 -11.69 -23.53
CA THR A 569 11.85 -10.90 -23.78
C THR A 569 10.62 -11.79 -23.82
N ILE A 570 9.49 -11.24 -23.39
CA ILE A 570 8.17 -11.83 -23.53
C ILE A 570 7.34 -10.89 -24.41
N ARG A 571 6.80 -11.43 -25.50
CA ARG A 571 6.00 -10.70 -26.48
C ARG A 571 4.60 -11.30 -26.51
N PRO A 572 3.60 -10.64 -25.90
CA PRO A 572 2.21 -10.96 -26.11
C PRO A 572 1.75 -10.39 -27.45
N VAL A 573 0.98 -11.18 -28.18
CA VAL A 573 0.38 -10.79 -29.45
C VAL A 573 -1.05 -11.27 -29.54
N TYR A 574 -1.86 -10.62 -30.36
CA TYR A 574 -3.28 -10.94 -30.51
C TYR A 574 -3.80 -10.74 -31.92
N LYS A 575 -4.90 -11.44 -32.22
CA LYS A 575 -5.72 -11.28 -33.42
C LYS A 575 -7.19 -11.33 -33.03
N ILE A 576 -7.95 -10.38 -33.52
CA ILE A 576 -9.40 -10.30 -33.35
C ILE A 576 -10.04 -10.28 -34.72
N SER A 577 -11.05 -11.13 -34.92
CA SER A 577 -11.84 -11.19 -36.14
C SER A 577 -13.33 -11.27 -35.83
N LEU A 578 -14.15 -10.53 -36.56
CA LEU A 578 -15.61 -10.56 -36.44
C LEU A 578 -16.18 -11.82 -37.11
N LYS A 579 -16.73 -12.74 -36.32
CA LYS A 579 -17.33 -13.99 -36.83
C LYS A 579 -18.80 -13.85 -37.20
N LYS A 580 -19.56 -13.13 -36.37
CA LYS A 580 -21.01 -12.98 -36.54
C LYS A 580 -21.42 -11.56 -36.18
N HIS A 581 -22.33 -11.01 -36.97
CA HIS A 581 -22.91 -9.70 -36.75
C HIS A 581 -24.43 -9.82 -36.81
N LYS A 582 -25.12 -9.31 -35.80
CA LYS A 582 -26.59 -9.29 -35.75
C LYS A 582 -27.08 -7.96 -35.21
N VAL A 583 -28.01 -7.33 -35.93
CA VAL A 583 -28.66 -6.09 -35.48
C VAL A 583 -30.05 -6.41 -34.95
N LYS A 584 -30.42 -5.85 -33.80
CA LYS A 584 -31.77 -5.89 -33.25
C LYS A 584 -32.10 -4.56 -32.57
N GLY A 585 -33.10 -3.84 -33.10
CA GLY A 585 -33.50 -2.54 -32.59
C GLY A 585 -32.33 -1.55 -32.61
N PHE A 586 -32.01 -0.96 -31.45
CA PHE A 586 -30.93 0.02 -31.29
C PHE A 586 -29.56 -0.59 -30.91
N THR A 587 -29.43 -1.91 -30.98
CA THR A 587 -28.23 -2.66 -30.58
C THR A 587 -27.73 -3.57 -31.68
N GLN A 588 -26.42 -3.81 -31.69
CA GLN A 588 -25.78 -4.88 -32.45
C GLN A 588 -25.17 -5.90 -31.48
N THR A 589 -25.31 -7.17 -31.79
CA THR A 589 -24.67 -8.27 -31.07
C THR A 589 -23.65 -8.89 -32.01
N ASN A 590 -22.38 -8.72 -31.66
CA ASN A 590 -21.24 -9.16 -32.46
C ASN A 590 -20.51 -10.28 -31.73
N THR A 591 -20.23 -11.38 -32.43
CA THR A 591 -19.35 -12.44 -31.92
C THR A 591 -17.97 -12.26 -32.53
N TYR A 592 -16.96 -12.04 -31.69
CA TYR A 592 -15.57 -11.88 -32.06
C TYR A 592 -14.79 -13.15 -31.70
N ALA A 593 -13.98 -13.64 -32.63
CA ALA A 593 -12.94 -14.61 -32.32
C ALA A 593 -11.71 -13.84 -31.82
N ILE A 594 -11.30 -14.09 -30.59
CA ILE A 594 -10.11 -13.51 -29.99
C ILE A 594 -9.06 -14.63 -29.90
N TYR A 595 -7.98 -14.46 -30.62
CA TYR A 595 -6.78 -15.28 -30.54
C TYR A 595 -5.70 -14.49 -29.81
N ALA A 596 -5.12 -15.06 -28.76
CA ALA A 596 -3.97 -14.50 -28.08
C ALA A 596 -2.83 -15.51 -28.11
N ARG A 597 -1.61 -15.02 -28.27
CA ARG A 597 -0.38 -15.81 -28.19
C ARG A 597 0.64 -15.05 -27.36
N VAL A 598 1.36 -15.77 -26.52
CA VAL A 598 2.52 -15.24 -25.81
C VAL A 598 3.74 -15.99 -26.32
N GLU A 599 4.80 -15.24 -26.59
CA GLU A 599 6.07 -15.76 -27.10
C GLU A 599 7.19 -15.30 -26.19
N THR A 600 8.16 -16.16 -25.93
CA THR A 600 9.36 -15.82 -25.15
C THR A 600 10.58 -15.94 -26.03
N TYR A 601 11.55 -15.04 -25.87
CA TYR A 601 12.77 -14.98 -26.67
C TYR A 601 14.01 -14.84 -25.78
N ASN A 602 15.17 -15.20 -26.32
CA ASN A 602 16.50 -14.90 -25.78
C ASN A 602 17.40 -14.46 -26.94
N ASN A 603 17.98 -13.25 -26.88
CA ASN A 603 18.79 -12.71 -27.99
C ASN A 603 18.04 -12.75 -29.34
N GLY A 604 16.72 -12.48 -29.33
CA GLY A 604 15.86 -12.57 -30.51
C GLY A 604 15.52 -14.00 -30.97
N ILE A 605 16.08 -15.04 -30.36
CA ILE A 605 15.76 -16.44 -30.66
C ILE A 605 14.52 -16.86 -29.86
N LYS A 606 13.48 -17.34 -30.54
CA LYS A 606 12.23 -17.80 -29.90
C LYS A 606 12.51 -19.04 -29.05
N LEU A 607 12.24 -18.96 -27.75
CA LEU A 607 12.36 -20.06 -26.79
C LEU A 607 11.09 -20.91 -26.69
N ALA A 608 9.93 -20.26 -26.63
CA ALA A 608 8.66 -20.92 -26.45
C ALA A 608 7.51 -20.02 -26.92
N GLN A 609 6.38 -20.65 -27.26
CA GLN A 609 5.15 -19.96 -27.58
C GLN A 609 3.95 -20.77 -27.10
N LYS A 610 2.89 -20.07 -26.69
CA LYS A 610 1.60 -20.68 -26.38
C LYS A 610 0.49 -19.76 -26.82
N ALA A 611 -0.60 -20.34 -27.30
CA ALA A 611 -1.73 -19.60 -27.80
C ALA A 611 -3.04 -20.21 -27.31
N LEU A 612 -4.04 -19.36 -27.17
CA LEU A 612 -5.42 -19.74 -26.93
C LEU A 612 -6.34 -18.90 -27.79
N SER A 613 -7.51 -19.43 -28.08
CA SER A 613 -8.58 -18.73 -28.77
C SER A 613 -9.88 -18.88 -28.00
N GLN A 614 -10.68 -17.83 -28.01
CA GLN A 614 -12.04 -17.84 -27.46
C GLN A 614 -12.96 -17.02 -28.37
N ASP A 615 -14.24 -17.38 -28.38
CA ASP A 615 -15.27 -16.58 -29.01
C ASP A 615 -16.01 -15.78 -27.94
N VAL A 616 -16.13 -14.47 -28.12
CA VAL A 616 -16.83 -13.58 -27.19
C VAL A 616 -17.95 -12.87 -27.91
N THR A 617 -19.14 -12.94 -27.35
CA THR A 617 -20.31 -12.24 -27.88
C THR A 617 -20.55 -10.97 -27.08
N ILE A 618 -20.45 -9.82 -27.75
CA ILE A 618 -20.57 -8.50 -27.15
C ILE A 618 -21.80 -7.81 -27.73
N THR A 619 -22.66 -7.30 -26.86
CA THR A 619 -23.79 -6.46 -27.26
C THR A 619 -23.38 -4.99 -27.13
N LEU A 620 -23.50 -4.26 -28.23
CA LEU A 620 -23.05 -2.89 -28.39
C LEU A 620 -24.21 -2.01 -28.86
N PRO A 621 -24.23 -0.72 -28.54
CA PRO A 621 -25.12 0.22 -29.21
C PRO A 621 -24.74 0.31 -30.71
N LEU A 622 -25.71 0.69 -31.55
CA LEU A 622 -25.48 0.84 -32.99
C LEU A 622 -24.53 1.99 -33.36
N LYS A 623 -24.34 2.97 -32.47
CA LYS A 623 -23.48 4.14 -32.68
C LYS A 623 -22.60 4.37 -31.47
N ASN A 624 -21.44 5.00 -31.66
CA ASN A 624 -20.50 5.41 -30.61
C ASN A 624 -20.07 4.26 -29.70
N TYR A 625 -19.86 3.07 -30.26
CA TYR A 625 -19.59 1.85 -29.50
C TYR A 625 -18.09 1.54 -29.36
N GLU A 626 -17.20 2.29 -30.01
CA GLU A 626 -15.78 1.94 -30.13
C GLU A 626 -15.07 1.88 -28.76
N ASN A 627 -15.45 2.76 -27.83
CA ASN A 627 -14.89 2.76 -26.47
C ASN A 627 -15.39 1.54 -25.68
N LEU A 628 -16.70 1.22 -25.74
CA LEU A 628 -17.26 0.03 -25.09
C LEU A 628 -16.66 -1.26 -25.68
N LEU A 629 -16.57 -1.35 -27.00
CA LEU A 629 -15.95 -2.50 -27.66
C LEU A 629 -14.50 -2.66 -27.20
N ASN A 630 -13.73 -1.56 -27.13
CA ASN A 630 -12.37 -1.58 -26.62
C ASN A 630 -12.29 -2.11 -25.18
N TYR A 631 -13.17 -1.66 -24.29
CA TYR A 631 -13.26 -2.14 -22.91
C TYR A 631 -13.57 -3.62 -22.82
N GLU A 632 -14.62 -4.08 -23.50
CA GLU A 632 -15.05 -5.48 -23.46
C GLU A 632 -13.99 -6.40 -24.07
N LEU A 633 -13.27 -5.95 -25.10
CA LEU A 633 -12.12 -6.68 -25.65
C LEU A 633 -10.93 -6.73 -24.68
N GLN A 634 -10.61 -5.64 -23.96
CA GLN A 634 -9.59 -5.65 -22.90
C GLN A 634 -9.97 -6.61 -21.76
N LYS A 635 -11.23 -6.57 -21.31
CA LYS A 635 -11.76 -7.46 -20.30
C LYS A 635 -11.71 -8.92 -20.74
N ALA A 636 -12.00 -9.19 -22.01
CA ALA A 636 -11.95 -10.53 -22.57
C ALA A 636 -10.53 -11.06 -22.77
N ILE A 637 -9.58 -10.22 -23.20
CA ILE A 637 -8.21 -10.65 -23.49
C ILE A 637 -7.39 -10.89 -22.23
N TYR A 638 -7.69 -10.17 -21.14
CA TYR A 638 -7.04 -10.32 -19.83
C TYR A 638 -6.99 -11.79 -19.33
N PRO A 639 -8.13 -12.47 -19.10
CA PRO A 639 -8.12 -13.84 -18.57
C PRO A 639 -7.55 -14.84 -19.56
N LEU A 640 -7.67 -14.58 -20.87
CA LEU A 640 -7.10 -15.42 -21.92
C LEU A 640 -5.56 -15.41 -21.85
N MET A 641 -4.95 -14.22 -21.82
CA MET A 641 -3.50 -14.07 -21.69
C MET A 641 -2.99 -14.56 -20.33
N GLN A 642 -3.72 -14.31 -19.24
CA GLN A 642 -3.40 -14.85 -17.92
C GLN A 642 -3.33 -16.40 -17.94
N THR A 643 -4.32 -17.03 -18.57
CA THR A 643 -4.33 -18.49 -18.75
C THR A 643 -3.14 -18.97 -19.58
N ILE A 644 -2.78 -18.25 -20.64
CA ILE A 644 -1.59 -18.59 -21.44
C ILE A 644 -0.32 -18.55 -20.57
N VAL A 645 -0.08 -17.46 -19.83
CA VAL A 645 1.17 -17.27 -19.08
C VAL A 645 1.33 -18.24 -17.91
N THR A 646 0.25 -18.60 -17.21
CA THR A 646 0.30 -19.56 -16.08
C THR A 646 0.75 -20.96 -16.50
N THR A 647 0.64 -21.27 -17.79
CA THR A 647 1.06 -22.56 -18.32
C THR A 647 2.52 -22.58 -18.80
N PHE A 648 3.21 -21.44 -18.89
CA PHE A 648 4.64 -21.42 -19.15
C PHE A 648 5.39 -22.03 -17.96
N LYS A 649 6.30 -22.96 -18.27
CA LYS A 649 7.17 -23.61 -17.28
C LYS A 649 8.50 -22.88 -17.17
#